data_AF-A0A8V1A7A8-F1
#
_entry.id   AF-A0A8V1A7A8-F1
#
_cell.length_a   1.000
_cell.length_b   1.000
_cell.length_c   1.000
_cell.angle_alpha   90.00
_cell.angle_beta   90.00
_cell.angle_gamma   90.00
#
_symmetry.space_group_name_H-M   'P 1'
#
loop_
_entity.id
_entity.type
_entity.pdbx_description
1 polymer ?
#
loop_
_entity_poly.entity_id
_entity_poly.type
_entity_poly.pdbx_seq_one_letter_code
_entity_poly.pdbx_strand_id
1 'polypeptide(L)'
;MSLWSIVSQMAPEEFGGIFAEFPRSLRCVLGEWLENQPWEFIHGPDAFCSSVAQGLLSAMLERLRSAGGDGQQCHILQQISSVEGAYRHDPMRLVAVLRAILEGEKAAVLRRDRHLPLSFHRRQEELKFSLGLRRLQHRVREVQAMRERGAAPGDGPAASNARDPQLKSEGKAPESELPALLLEATKELEAARQQVLKRIQIWKRQQQLAGNGALFEENLTPLQKRCEGLVEVHFQLHQQVMAAGAELGAELLSQLLERLNEVLSSLVRSSFLVEKQPPQVLKTQTKFQASVRFLLGPQLLQASPKPCMVRADMVTEKQARELAHSAYSSTLSESTGEIVHNVVALETNPGSGTCSANFKNVMLKKIKRCERKGSESVTEEKCAVLFSCTVGLSPAGTTMRLQVLSLPIVVIVHGNQDNNAKATVLWDNAFSEIERVPFVVAERVPWEKMCDTLNLKFMAEVQTTKGLLKEHYFFLAQKIFNDHSATPEDFQSRSVSWAQFNKEILPGRGFTFWQWFDGVLDLTKRCLKSYWSDRLIIGFISKQYVCKLLSTEPDGTFLLRFSDSEIGGVTIAHVIRGKDGSSQVENIQPFSAKDLSIRSLGDRIRDLRQLRNLYPNTPKDQAFGCHYNKEQTGKDGRGYVSTAIKMTVESERDQTPHSTAGGGPEAAQPPLFALPVLQPELQPENLLNPICPPAPFCPQPMGSYPPGESSISTVVTEGLRSSYPSPGPMLSSPPLVMDPSVSRCQDPFQNPMSFLPNQFLPGEGPRQLIPGGPSPEPRDEEMPELGPFEAISTALQSSPRWLPPSTELPPGSEFDQFLQEMSLEDPTLCPPFAPPPQRSAYPNPTASYWGLGESRWDDSVRPGHV
;
A
#
# COMPACT_ATOMS: atom_id res chain seq x y z
N MET A 1 18.86 -7.97 2.93
CA MET A 1 20.22 -8.11 3.47
C MET A 1 20.13 -8.89 4.78
N SER A 2 21.03 -9.84 5.03
CA SER A 2 21.11 -10.59 6.30
C SER A 2 21.69 -9.71 7.40
N LEU A 3 21.55 -10.11 8.68
CA LEU A 3 22.26 -9.42 9.75
C LEU A 3 23.77 -9.62 9.58
N TRP A 4 24.21 -10.83 9.17
CA TRP A 4 25.60 -11.11 8.85
C TRP A 4 26.20 -10.17 7.81
N SER A 5 25.45 -9.81 6.77
CA SER A 5 25.95 -8.91 5.73
C SER A 5 26.28 -7.50 6.23
N ILE A 6 25.75 -7.08 7.39
CA ILE A 6 26.12 -5.83 8.08
C ILE A 6 27.23 -6.11 9.09
N VAL A 7 27.04 -7.10 9.97
CA VAL A 7 27.97 -7.51 11.04
C VAL A 7 29.38 -7.85 10.54
N SER A 8 29.49 -8.45 9.35
CA SER A 8 30.77 -8.77 8.70
C SER A 8 31.54 -7.55 8.18
N GLN A 9 30.88 -6.38 8.08
CA GLN A 9 31.47 -5.09 7.69
C GLN A 9 31.74 -4.16 8.89
N MET A 10 31.49 -4.62 10.11
CA MET A 10 31.66 -3.85 11.35
C MET A 10 32.99 -4.19 12.05
N ALA A 11 33.58 -3.18 12.68
CA ALA A 11 34.89 -3.29 13.30
C ALA A 11 34.85 -4.22 14.54
N PRO A 12 35.91 -5.01 14.83
CA PRO A 12 35.93 -5.92 15.99
C PRO A 12 35.55 -5.26 17.33
N GLU A 13 35.88 -4.00 17.49
CA GLU A 13 35.74 -3.20 18.70
C GLU A 13 34.28 -2.85 19.01
N GLU A 14 33.43 -2.77 17.97
CA GLU A 14 31.99 -2.48 18.10
C GLU A 14 31.24 -3.57 18.90
N PHE A 15 31.82 -4.77 19.01
CA PHE A 15 31.21 -5.97 19.59
C PHE A 15 31.63 -6.28 21.04
N GLY A 16 32.43 -5.44 21.69
CA GLY A 16 32.61 -5.47 23.16
C GLY A 16 33.13 -6.78 23.78
N GLY A 17 33.69 -7.70 22.99
CA GLY A 17 34.24 -8.99 23.48
C GLY A 17 33.28 -10.19 23.48
N ILE A 18 32.09 -10.11 22.89
CA ILE A 18 31.09 -11.21 22.88
C ILE A 18 31.61 -12.56 22.34
N PHE A 19 32.68 -12.57 21.53
CA PHE A 19 33.30 -13.78 20.96
C PHE A 19 34.26 -14.52 21.91
N ALA A 20 34.14 -14.33 23.23
CA ALA A 20 35.03 -14.93 24.23
C ALA A 20 34.86 -16.46 24.37
N GLU A 21 33.61 -16.97 24.43
CA GLU A 21 33.32 -18.41 24.58
C GLU A 21 33.12 -19.14 23.23
N PHE A 22 33.05 -18.40 22.11
CA PHE A 22 32.91 -18.96 20.77
C PHE A 22 33.71 -18.12 19.74
N PRO A 23 34.76 -18.69 19.11
CA PRO A 23 35.67 -17.92 18.25
C PRO A 23 35.00 -17.20 17.07
N ARG A 24 35.35 -15.92 16.85
CA ARG A 24 34.86 -15.14 15.67
C ARG A 24 35.23 -15.82 14.35
N SER A 25 36.32 -16.58 14.28
CA SER A 25 36.67 -17.43 13.12
C SER A 25 35.55 -18.41 12.76
N LEU A 26 35.01 -19.14 13.74
CA LEU A 26 33.91 -20.08 13.54
C LEU A 26 32.59 -19.34 13.27
N ARG A 27 32.35 -18.18 13.91
CA ARG A 27 31.22 -17.29 13.58
C ARG A 27 31.23 -16.89 12.10
N CYS A 28 32.39 -16.55 11.55
CA CYS A 28 32.56 -16.17 10.15
C CYS A 28 32.34 -17.34 9.18
N VAL A 29 32.89 -18.53 9.47
CA VAL A 29 32.64 -19.74 8.67
C VAL A 29 31.16 -20.12 8.68
N LEU A 30 30.48 -19.96 9.82
CA LEU A 30 29.05 -20.23 9.91
C LEU A 30 28.21 -19.17 9.19
N GLY A 31 28.54 -17.88 9.33
CA GLY A 31 27.89 -16.76 8.66
C GLY A 31 26.37 -16.76 8.85
N GLU A 32 25.62 -16.56 7.78
CA GLU A 32 24.14 -16.52 7.81
C GLU A 32 23.50 -17.80 8.38
N TRP A 33 24.19 -18.95 8.44
CA TRP A 33 23.60 -20.18 8.97
C TRP A 33 23.21 -20.07 10.45
N LEU A 34 23.91 -19.26 11.25
CA LEU A 34 23.58 -19.04 12.66
C LEU A 34 22.27 -18.24 12.81
N GLU A 35 22.07 -17.20 12.02
CA GLU A 35 20.79 -16.45 11.90
C GLU A 35 19.65 -17.30 11.30
N ASN A 36 19.95 -18.50 10.82
CA ASN A 36 18.98 -19.45 10.29
C ASN A 36 18.62 -20.58 11.27
N GLN A 37 19.07 -20.52 12.54
CA GLN A 37 18.64 -21.45 13.61
C GLN A 37 17.91 -20.72 14.75
N PRO A 38 16.97 -21.37 15.45
CA PRO A 38 16.09 -20.72 16.43
C PRO A 38 16.73 -20.54 17.83
N TRP A 39 18.00 -20.13 17.93
CA TRP A 39 18.75 -20.01 19.19
C TRP A 39 18.02 -19.15 20.24
N GLU A 40 17.34 -18.11 19.79
CA GLU A 40 16.57 -17.15 20.59
C GLU A 40 15.32 -17.77 21.23
N PHE A 41 14.80 -18.89 20.71
CA PHE A 41 13.49 -19.43 21.10
C PHE A 41 13.54 -20.74 21.90
N ILE A 42 14.71 -21.37 22.03
CA ILE A 42 14.94 -22.60 22.80
C ILE A 42 15.07 -22.23 24.29
N HIS A 43 14.15 -22.67 25.14
CA HIS A 43 14.06 -22.21 26.54
C HIS A 43 13.80 -23.36 27.51
N GLY A 44 14.55 -23.35 28.62
CA GLY A 44 14.42 -24.35 29.69
C GLY A 44 15.11 -25.68 29.38
N PRO A 45 15.32 -26.52 30.41
CA PRO A 45 15.97 -27.84 30.28
C PRO A 45 14.99 -28.95 29.86
N ASP A 46 13.90 -28.61 29.16
CA ASP A 46 12.91 -29.61 28.75
C ASP A 46 13.49 -30.60 27.72
N ALA A 47 12.87 -31.78 27.61
CA ALA A 47 13.37 -32.86 26.76
C ALA A 47 13.42 -32.46 25.26
N PHE A 48 12.46 -31.65 24.82
CA PHE A 48 12.40 -31.12 23.46
C PHE A 48 13.55 -30.14 23.19
N CYS A 49 13.79 -29.17 24.08
CA CYS A 49 14.87 -28.20 23.97
C CYS A 49 16.24 -28.88 24.00
N SER A 50 16.42 -29.84 24.90
CA SER A 50 17.64 -30.65 25.00
C SER A 50 17.92 -31.42 23.70
N SER A 51 16.89 -32.05 23.13
CA SER A 51 16.96 -32.76 21.84
C SER A 51 17.27 -31.82 20.67
N VAL A 52 16.61 -30.66 20.60
CA VAL A 52 16.87 -29.64 19.57
C VAL A 52 18.28 -29.06 19.69
N ALA A 53 18.76 -28.77 20.91
CA ALA A 53 20.10 -28.26 21.15
C ALA A 53 21.19 -29.28 20.74
N GLN A 54 21.00 -30.56 21.07
CA GLN A 54 21.90 -31.64 20.63
C GLN A 54 21.90 -31.77 19.09
N GLY A 55 20.74 -31.66 18.44
CA GLY A 55 20.63 -31.63 16.98
C GLY A 55 21.36 -30.44 16.34
N LEU A 56 21.21 -29.24 16.91
CA LEU A 56 21.87 -28.02 16.44
C LEU A 56 23.40 -28.05 16.64
N LEU A 57 23.88 -28.57 17.77
CA LEU A 57 25.31 -28.84 17.99
C LEU A 57 25.86 -29.77 16.91
N SER A 58 25.14 -30.85 16.61
CA SER A 58 25.55 -31.86 15.63
C SER A 58 25.63 -31.26 14.21
N ALA A 59 24.60 -30.52 13.78
CA ALA A 59 24.56 -29.84 12.49
C ALA A 59 25.60 -28.71 12.37
N MET A 60 25.90 -28.00 13.47
CA MET A 60 26.97 -27.00 13.51
C MET A 60 28.34 -27.65 13.29
N LEU A 61 28.63 -28.74 14.00
CA LEU A 61 29.90 -29.47 13.86
C LEU A 61 30.06 -30.09 12.47
N GLU A 62 28.99 -30.67 11.90
CA GLU A 62 28.98 -31.15 10.51
C GLU A 62 29.32 -30.02 9.52
N ARG A 63 28.65 -28.87 9.64
CA ARG A 63 28.86 -27.73 8.72
C ARG A 63 30.23 -27.06 8.89
N LEU A 64 30.79 -27.05 10.09
CA LEU A 64 32.16 -26.60 10.33
C LEU A 64 33.19 -27.58 9.75
N ARG A 65 32.95 -28.90 9.85
CA ARG A 65 33.81 -29.93 9.25
C ARG A 65 33.74 -29.93 7.72
N SER A 66 32.58 -29.69 7.11
CA SER A 66 32.46 -29.63 5.64
C SER A 66 33.06 -28.36 5.02
N ALA A 67 33.05 -27.24 5.76
CA ALA A 67 33.88 -26.07 5.44
C ALA A 67 35.39 -26.28 5.71
N GLY A 68 35.78 -27.44 6.25
CA GLY A 68 37.14 -27.79 6.63
C GLY A 68 38.04 -28.34 5.50
N GLY A 69 37.57 -28.36 4.25
CA GLY A 69 38.24 -29.04 3.13
C GLY A 69 39.48 -28.35 2.57
N ASP A 70 39.47 -27.02 2.41
CA ASP A 70 40.52 -26.30 1.67
C ASP A 70 41.64 -25.79 2.57
N GLY A 71 42.84 -26.37 2.40
CA GLY A 71 44.17 -25.74 2.51
C GLY A 71 44.68 -25.23 3.87
N GLN A 72 43.91 -24.41 4.58
CA GLN A 72 44.39 -23.52 5.65
C GLN A 72 44.13 -24.03 7.09
N GLN A 73 43.88 -25.34 7.26
CA GLN A 73 42.81 -25.80 8.17
C GLN A 73 43.20 -26.25 9.60
N CYS A 74 44.47 -26.49 9.94
CA CYS A 74 44.83 -27.12 11.23
C CYS A 74 44.29 -26.37 12.47
N HIS A 75 44.38 -25.04 12.48
CA HIS A 75 43.89 -24.23 13.60
C HIS A 75 42.35 -24.24 13.70
N ILE A 76 41.65 -24.23 12.57
CA ILE A 76 40.17 -24.27 12.53
C ILE A 76 39.69 -25.64 13.03
N LEU A 77 40.30 -26.73 12.58
CA LEU A 77 40.00 -28.09 13.07
C LEU A 77 40.25 -28.23 14.58
N GLN A 78 41.33 -27.66 15.11
CA GLN A 78 41.58 -27.63 16.55
C GLN A 78 40.50 -26.84 17.32
N GLN A 79 40.05 -25.69 16.79
CA GLN A 79 38.93 -24.93 17.35
C GLN A 79 37.62 -25.72 17.33
N ILE A 80 37.35 -26.47 16.25
CA ILE A 80 36.16 -27.34 16.13
C ILE A 80 36.19 -28.45 17.19
N SER A 81 37.32 -29.14 17.38
CA SER A 81 37.45 -30.15 18.43
C SER A 81 37.33 -29.57 19.84
N SER A 82 37.79 -28.34 20.08
CA SER A 82 37.62 -27.65 21.35
C SER A 82 36.15 -27.31 21.63
N VAL A 83 35.40 -26.86 20.61
CA VAL A 83 33.96 -26.59 20.70
C VAL A 83 33.17 -27.88 20.90
N GLU A 84 33.51 -28.96 20.18
CA GLU A 84 32.91 -30.28 20.40
C GLU A 84 33.13 -30.77 21.83
N GLY A 85 34.36 -30.69 22.36
CA GLY A 85 34.66 -31.09 23.74
C GLY A 85 33.92 -30.26 24.79
N ALA A 86 33.83 -28.94 24.60
CA ALA A 86 33.20 -28.03 25.56
C ALA A 86 31.67 -28.20 25.67
N TYR A 87 30.98 -28.50 24.56
CA TYR A 87 29.51 -28.47 24.51
C TYR A 87 28.84 -29.84 24.33
N ARG A 88 29.58 -30.94 24.13
CA ARG A 88 29.02 -32.31 24.01
C ARG A 88 28.23 -32.77 25.24
N HIS A 89 28.60 -32.30 26.43
CA HIS A 89 27.94 -32.67 27.69
C HIS A 89 26.87 -31.65 28.14
N ASP A 90 26.88 -30.45 27.57
CA ASP A 90 25.85 -29.43 27.77
C ASP A 90 25.62 -28.64 26.46
N PRO A 91 24.73 -29.13 25.58
CA PRO A 91 24.34 -28.40 24.38
C PRO A 91 23.52 -27.13 24.67
N MET A 92 22.91 -27.01 25.85
CA MET A 92 22.12 -25.83 26.23
C MET A 92 23.04 -24.63 26.56
N ARG A 93 24.24 -24.86 27.10
CA ARG A 93 25.27 -23.82 27.20
C ARG A 93 25.67 -23.27 25.83
N LEU A 94 25.79 -24.11 24.79
CA LEU A 94 26.05 -23.61 23.43
C LEU A 94 24.92 -22.70 22.93
N VAL A 95 23.66 -23.09 23.17
CA VAL A 95 22.49 -22.25 22.83
C VAL A 95 22.55 -20.90 23.53
N ALA A 96 22.93 -20.86 24.81
CA ALA A 96 23.10 -19.63 25.57
C ALA A 96 24.22 -18.73 25.02
N VAL A 97 25.41 -19.30 24.74
CA VAL A 97 26.56 -18.56 24.19
C VAL A 97 26.25 -17.99 22.79
N LEU A 98 25.66 -18.79 21.89
CA LEU A 98 25.32 -18.33 20.54
C LEU A 98 24.18 -17.31 20.54
N ARG A 99 23.21 -17.40 21.48
CA ARG A 99 22.22 -16.34 21.69
C ARG A 99 22.87 -15.05 22.14
N ALA A 100 23.74 -15.08 23.16
CA ALA A 100 24.42 -13.88 23.66
C ALA A 100 25.23 -13.17 22.56
N ILE A 101 25.85 -13.93 21.66
CA ILE A 101 26.52 -13.39 20.47
C ILE A 101 25.53 -12.74 19.50
N LEU A 102 24.41 -13.39 19.16
CA LEU A 102 23.41 -12.83 18.24
C LEU A 102 22.70 -11.59 18.81
N GLU A 103 22.44 -11.54 20.12
CA GLU A 103 21.95 -10.31 20.78
C GLU A 103 23.01 -9.20 20.78
N GLY A 104 24.28 -9.53 21.03
CA GLY A 104 25.38 -8.56 20.95
C GLY A 104 25.57 -7.98 19.54
N GLU A 105 25.41 -8.83 18.51
CA GLU A 105 25.43 -8.42 17.10
C GLU A 105 24.21 -7.55 16.75
N LYS A 106 22.99 -7.91 17.16
CA LYS A 106 21.79 -7.06 17.03
C LYS A 106 21.96 -5.70 17.71
N ALA A 107 22.44 -5.69 18.95
CA ALA A 107 22.67 -4.48 19.74
C ALA A 107 23.81 -3.61 19.19
N ALA A 108 24.73 -4.17 18.39
CA ALA A 108 25.71 -3.40 17.64
C ALA A 108 25.08 -2.74 16.41
N VAL A 109 24.30 -3.48 15.61
CA VAL A 109 23.61 -2.93 14.43
C VAL A 109 22.60 -1.86 14.84
N LEU A 110 21.79 -2.08 15.89
CA LEU A 110 20.83 -1.08 16.39
C LEU A 110 21.50 0.22 16.89
N ARG A 111 22.70 0.15 17.47
CA ARG A 111 23.45 1.37 17.87
C ARG A 111 23.96 2.17 16.66
N ARG A 112 24.21 1.50 15.55
CA ARG A 112 24.85 2.06 14.35
C ARG A 112 23.81 2.56 13.34
N ASP A 113 22.89 1.69 12.95
CA ASP A 113 21.93 1.89 11.86
C ASP A 113 20.52 2.26 12.39
N ARG A 114 20.29 2.22 13.72
CA ARG A 114 19.03 2.53 14.45
C ARG A 114 17.82 1.62 14.19
N HIS A 115 17.86 0.80 13.16
CA HIS A 115 16.85 -0.19 12.83
C HIS A 115 17.52 -1.55 12.56
N LEU A 116 16.75 -2.63 12.41
CA LEU A 116 17.24 -3.91 11.90
C LEU A 116 16.72 -4.15 10.46
N PRO A 117 17.27 -5.10 9.69
CA PRO A 117 16.72 -5.41 8.38
C PRO A 117 15.34 -6.08 8.50
N LEU A 118 14.32 -5.60 7.77
CA LEU A 118 13.00 -6.25 7.72
C LEU A 118 13.05 -7.75 7.35
N SER A 119 14.06 -8.16 6.57
CA SER A 119 14.33 -9.57 6.26
C SER A 119 14.77 -10.40 7.49
N PHE A 120 15.41 -9.79 8.49
CA PHE A 120 15.74 -10.42 9.77
C PHE A 120 14.46 -10.63 10.62
N HIS A 121 13.62 -9.60 10.83
CA HIS A 121 12.35 -9.73 11.56
C HIS A 121 11.46 -10.82 10.96
N ARG A 122 11.31 -10.82 9.62
CA ARG A 122 10.56 -11.82 8.87
C ARG A 122 11.06 -13.25 9.12
N ARG A 123 12.39 -13.42 9.25
CA ARG A 123 13.05 -14.72 9.46
C ARG A 123 12.94 -15.19 10.91
N GLN A 124 13.10 -14.30 11.89
CA GLN A 124 12.92 -14.64 13.29
C GLN A 124 11.49 -15.13 13.59
N GLU A 125 10.47 -14.50 13.01
CA GLU A 125 9.09 -14.96 13.16
C GLU A 125 8.84 -16.35 12.51
N GLU A 126 9.57 -16.68 11.44
CA GLU A 126 9.55 -18.02 10.83
C GLU A 126 10.27 -19.08 11.67
N LEU A 127 11.40 -18.72 12.29
CA LEU A 127 12.12 -19.58 13.23
C LEU A 127 11.30 -19.82 14.51
N LYS A 128 10.64 -18.79 15.04
CA LYS A 128 9.72 -18.88 16.19
C LYS A 128 8.54 -19.81 15.89
N PHE A 129 7.87 -19.62 14.75
CA PHE A 129 6.77 -20.49 14.34
C PHE A 129 7.21 -21.95 14.10
N SER A 130 8.32 -22.15 13.38
CA SER A 130 8.81 -23.51 13.04
C SER A 130 9.41 -24.26 14.23
N LEU A 131 9.88 -23.59 15.28
CA LEU A 131 10.20 -24.24 16.56
C LEU A 131 8.91 -24.56 17.33
N GLY A 132 7.96 -23.62 17.42
CA GLY A 132 6.67 -23.84 18.10
C GLY A 132 5.87 -25.01 17.53
N LEU A 133 5.77 -25.12 16.19
CA LEU A 133 5.09 -26.25 15.55
C LEU A 133 5.78 -27.59 15.84
N ARG A 134 7.12 -27.61 15.91
CA ARG A 134 7.88 -28.82 16.29
C ARG A 134 7.70 -29.19 17.77
N ARG A 135 7.57 -28.19 18.66
CA ARG A 135 7.25 -28.42 20.09
C ARG A 135 5.87 -29.03 20.23
N LEU A 136 4.87 -28.48 19.56
CA LEU A 136 3.51 -29.02 19.57
C LEU A 136 3.46 -30.45 19.02
N GLN A 137 4.18 -30.74 17.93
CA GLN A 137 4.34 -32.10 17.41
C GLN A 137 5.02 -33.06 18.40
N HIS A 138 5.99 -32.58 19.19
CA HIS A 138 6.59 -33.37 20.27
C HIS A 138 5.55 -33.67 21.36
N ARG A 139 4.81 -32.65 21.80
CA ARG A 139 3.76 -32.77 22.83
C ARG A 139 2.66 -33.76 22.46
N VAL A 140 2.22 -33.77 21.20
CA VAL A 140 1.22 -34.73 20.70
C VAL A 140 1.76 -36.17 20.72
N ARG A 141 3.05 -36.38 20.47
CA ARG A 141 3.70 -37.71 20.59
C ARG A 141 3.89 -38.13 22.05
N GLU A 142 4.21 -37.20 22.95
CA GLU A 142 4.28 -37.48 24.40
C GLU A 142 2.92 -37.91 24.94
N VAL A 143 1.86 -37.18 24.58
CA VAL A 143 0.45 -37.52 24.85
C VAL A 143 0.11 -38.92 24.32
N GLN A 144 0.52 -39.27 23.10
CA GLN A 144 0.30 -40.61 22.55
C GLN A 144 1.05 -41.69 23.34
N ALA A 145 2.36 -41.51 23.57
CA ALA A 145 3.22 -42.50 24.22
C ALA A 145 2.86 -42.73 25.70
N MET A 146 2.39 -41.70 26.41
CA MET A 146 1.83 -41.81 27.77
C MET A 146 0.66 -42.80 27.81
N ARG A 147 -0.19 -42.79 26.77
CA ARG A 147 -1.45 -43.55 26.72
C ARG A 147 -1.27 -44.95 26.16
N GLU A 148 -0.38 -45.13 25.19
CA GLU A 148 0.09 -46.46 24.77
C GLU A 148 0.74 -47.21 25.95
N ARG A 149 1.48 -46.51 26.82
CA ARG A 149 2.02 -47.07 28.07
C ARG A 149 0.92 -47.44 29.07
N GLY A 150 -0.14 -46.64 29.19
CA GLY A 150 -1.30 -46.95 30.05
C GLY A 150 -2.21 -48.08 29.52
N ALA A 151 -2.19 -48.33 28.21
CA ALA A 151 -3.02 -49.35 27.54
C ALA A 151 -2.34 -50.72 27.38
N ALA A 152 -1.07 -50.87 27.77
CA ALA A 152 -0.35 -52.13 27.64
C ALA A 152 -0.91 -53.20 28.61
N PRO A 153 -1.38 -54.37 28.13
CA PRO A 153 -1.90 -55.42 29.00
C PRO A 153 -0.78 -56.05 29.85
N GLY A 154 -1.03 -56.21 31.14
CA GLY A 154 -0.11 -56.86 32.07
C GLY A 154 -0.13 -58.38 31.97
N ASP A 155 0.49 -58.94 30.93
CA ASP A 155 0.65 -60.39 30.77
C ASP A 155 1.82 -60.93 31.61
N GLY A 156 1.50 -61.72 32.64
CA GLY A 156 2.45 -62.38 33.53
C GLY A 156 1.74 -63.25 34.57
N PRO A 157 1.71 -64.59 34.43
CA PRO A 157 0.91 -65.46 35.29
C PRO A 157 1.52 -65.67 36.68
N ALA A 158 0.66 -66.03 37.65
CA ALA A 158 0.98 -66.06 39.07
C ALA A 158 1.94 -67.19 39.51
N ALA A 159 2.87 -66.87 40.42
CA ALA A 159 3.61 -67.85 41.21
C ALA A 159 3.98 -67.33 42.62
N SER A 160 3.57 -68.08 43.64
CA SER A 160 4.15 -68.20 45.00
C SER A 160 4.59 -66.95 45.81
N ASN A 161 3.73 -66.57 46.76
CA ASN A 161 4.03 -66.34 48.19
C ASN A 161 5.44 -65.89 48.64
N ALA A 162 5.51 -64.66 49.18
CA ALA A 162 6.27 -64.35 50.41
C ALA A 162 5.48 -63.32 51.24
N ARG A 163 5.62 -63.35 52.57
CA ARG A 163 5.03 -62.34 53.48
C ARG A 163 6.05 -61.24 53.77
N ASP A 164 5.65 -59.98 53.69
CA ASP A 164 6.13 -58.94 54.62
C ASP A 164 5.13 -57.77 54.71
N PRO A 165 4.60 -57.41 55.90
CA PRO A 165 3.47 -56.46 56.02
C PRO A 165 3.88 -55.07 56.56
N GLN A 166 5.01 -54.49 56.12
CA GLN A 166 5.60 -53.33 56.82
C GLN A 166 6.14 -52.20 55.90
N LEU A 167 5.27 -51.51 55.14
CA LEU A 167 5.46 -50.08 54.78
C LEU A 167 4.20 -49.48 54.11
N LYS A 168 3.32 -48.87 54.91
CA LYS A 168 2.28 -47.98 54.40
C LYS A 168 2.90 -46.62 54.02
N SER A 169 3.28 -46.46 52.76
CA SER A 169 3.49 -45.14 52.18
C SER A 169 2.15 -44.60 51.66
N GLU A 170 1.40 -43.90 52.51
CA GLU A 170 0.22 -43.13 52.06
C GLU A 170 0.72 -41.88 51.30
N GLY A 171 1.00 -42.07 50.01
CA GLY A 171 1.32 -41.03 49.04
C GLY A 171 0.45 -41.21 47.80
N LYS A 172 -0.18 -40.12 47.35
CA LYS A 172 -1.10 -40.09 46.19
C LYS A 172 -0.64 -41.00 45.05
N ALA A 173 -1.58 -41.80 44.52
CA ALA A 173 -1.45 -42.28 43.14
C ALA A 173 -1.25 -41.05 42.23
N PRO A 174 -0.39 -41.13 41.19
CA PRO A 174 -0.10 -39.97 40.34
C PRO A 174 -1.41 -39.47 39.71
N GLU A 175 -1.82 -38.26 40.08
CA GLU A 175 -2.91 -37.57 39.39
C GLU A 175 -2.49 -37.43 37.94
N SER A 176 -3.30 -37.96 37.03
CA SER A 176 -2.89 -38.15 35.63
C SER A 176 -2.36 -36.83 35.06
N GLU A 177 -1.12 -36.83 34.57
CA GLU A 177 -0.51 -35.67 33.92
C GLU A 177 -1.11 -35.41 32.53
N LEU A 178 -1.85 -36.40 32.00
CA LEU A 178 -2.38 -36.43 30.64
C LEU A 178 -3.38 -35.29 30.33
N PRO A 179 -4.34 -34.91 31.21
CA PRO A 179 -5.19 -33.74 31.00
C PRO A 179 -4.39 -32.42 31.02
N ALA A 180 -3.33 -32.32 31.82
CA ALA A 180 -2.46 -31.13 31.85
C ALA A 180 -1.67 -31.00 30.54
N LEU A 181 -1.06 -32.09 30.05
CA LEU A 181 -0.35 -32.13 28.77
C LEU A 181 -1.27 -31.78 27.58
N LEU A 182 -2.52 -32.28 27.58
CA LEU A 182 -3.52 -31.94 26.56
C LEU A 182 -3.98 -30.47 26.64
N LEU A 183 -4.17 -29.93 27.84
CA LEU A 183 -4.51 -28.52 28.06
C LEU A 183 -3.37 -27.59 27.61
N GLU A 184 -2.12 -27.99 27.85
CA GLU A 184 -0.91 -27.27 27.41
C GLU A 184 -0.73 -27.34 25.89
N ALA A 185 -0.90 -28.52 25.27
CA ALA A 185 -0.89 -28.68 23.82
C ALA A 185 -1.95 -27.80 23.14
N THR A 186 -3.15 -27.70 23.71
CA THR A 186 -4.22 -26.83 23.18
C THR A 186 -3.83 -25.34 23.28
N LYS A 187 -3.18 -24.92 24.38
CA LYS A 187 -2.65 -23.54 24.53
C LYS A 187 -1.52 -23.24 23.53
N GLU A 188 -0.59 -24.17 23.33
CA GLU A 188 0.47 -24.05 22.32
C GLU A 188 -0.11 -23.92 20.90
N LEU A 189 -1.15 -24.71 20.59
CA LEU A 189 -1.87 -24.66 19.31
C LEU A 189 -2.59 -23.31 19.11
N GLU A 190 -3.26 -22.78 20.14
CA GLU A 190 -3.93 -21.46 20.10
C GLU A 190 -2.95 -20.31 19.86
N ALA A 191 -1.75 -20.39 20.44
CA ALA A 191 -0.67 -19.43 20.24
C ALA A 191 -0.08 -19.54 18.81
N ALA A 192 0.15 -20.75 18.31
CA ALA A 192 0.61 -20.99 16.94
C ALA A 192 -0.42 -20.50 15.91
N ARG A 193 -1.72 -20.73 16.16
CA ARG A 193 -2.84 -20.15 15.40
C ARG A 193 -2.76 -18.63 15.37
N GLN A 194 -2.59 -17.96 16.52
CA GLN A 194 -2.51 -16.50 16.55
C GLN A 194 -1.32 -15.95 15.74
N GLN A 195 -0.17 -16.66 15.72
CA GLN A 195 0.96 -16.30 14.85
C GLN A 195 0.63 -16.42 13.35
N VAL A 196 -0.06 -17.50 12.93
CA VAL A 196 -0.51 -17.67 11.53
C VAL A 196 -1.50 -16.57 11.13
N LEU A 197 -2.48 -16.27 12.00
CA LEU A 197 -3.45 -15.20 11.72
C LEU A 197 -2.77 -13.83 11.62
N LYS A 198 -1.86 -13.48 12.55
CA LYS A 198 -1.07 -12.23 12.49
C LYS A 198 -0.24 -12.14 11.20
N ARG A 199 0.39 -13.23 10.74
CA ARG A 199 1.10 -13.26 9.44
C ARG A 199 0.16 -13.14 8.23
N ILE A 200 -1.07 -13.69 8.28
CA ILE A 200 -2.10 -13.46 7.24
C ILE A 200 -2.45 -11.96 7.16
N GLN A 201 -2.66 -11.28 8.31
CA GLN A 201 -3.00 -9.86 8.32
C GLN A 201 -1.83 -8.99 7.82
N ILE A 202 -0.58 -9.31 8.19
CA ILE A 202 0.63 -8.66 7.66
C ILE A 202 0.70 -8.81 6.13
N TRP A 203 0.44 -10.00 5.59
CA TRP A 203 0.41 -10.23 4.14
C TRP A 203 -0.69 -9.41 3.44
N LYS A 204 -1.91 -9.35 3.99
CA LYS A 204 -2.99 -8.48 3.46
C LYS A 204 -2.61 -7.00 3.49
N ARG A 205 -1.95 -6.53 4.55
CA ARG A 205 -1.49 -5.13 4.66
C ARG A 205 -0.40 -4.82 3.63
N GLN A 206 0.51 -5.76 3.38
CA GLN A 206 1.51 -5.65 2.30
C GLN A 206 0.85 -5.63 0.91
N GLN A 207 -0.16 -6.48 0.67
CA GLN A 207 -0.96 -6.44 -0.57
C GLN A 207 -1.71 -5.11 -0.75
N GLN A 208 -2.23 -4.52 0.33
CA GLN A 208 -2.88 -3.20 0.29
C GLN A 208 -1.89 -2.08 -0.09
N LEU A 209 -0.71 -2.07 0.52
CA LEU A 209 0.35 -1.11 0.20
C LEU A 209 0.91 -1.33 -1.22
N ALA A 210 0.89 -2.56 -1.73
CA ALA A 210 1.25 -2.87 -3.12
C ALA A 210 0.34 -2.14 -4.12
N GLY A 211 -0.94 -1.92 -3.79
CA GLY A 211 -1.87 -1.11 -4.57
C GLY A 211 -1.43 0.36 -4.75
N ASN A 212 -0.57 0.86 -3.85
CA ASN A 212 0.05 2.20 -3.95
C ASN A 212 1.45 2.17 -4.58
N GLY A 213 2.00 0.98 -4.86
CA GLY A 213 3.33 0.80 -5.44
C GLY A 213 4.39 0.22 -4.50
N ALA A 214 4.04 -0.25 -3.30
CA ALA A 214 5.00 -0.94 -2.42
C ALA A 214 5.51 -2.25 -3.03
N LEU A 215 6.75 -2.62 -2.70
CA LEU A 215 7.30 -3.94 -3.00
C LEU A 215 6.52 -5.00 -2.21
N PHE A 216 6.12 -6.08 -2.90
CA PHE A 216 5.22 -7.09 -2.35
C PHE A 216 5.66 -8.50 -2.75
N GLU A 217 5.42 -9.46 -1.85
CA GLU A 217 5.65 -10.88 -2.09
C GLU A 217 4.30 -11.58 -2.31
N GLU A 218 3.96 -11.80 -3.58
CA GLU A 218 2.75 -12.51 -4.00
C GLU A 218 2.75 -14.00 -3.59
N ASN A 219 3.91 -14.54 -3.21
CA ASN A 219 4.09 -15.96 -2.94
C ASN A 219 3.42 -16.40 -1.62
N LEU A 220 2.15 -16.82 -1.72
CA LEU A 220 1.39 -17.42 -0.62
C LEU A 220 1.89 -18.81 -0.16
N THR A 221 2.84 -19.45 -0.86
CA THR A 221 3.25 -20.85 -0.60
C THR A 221 3.86 -21.09 0.80
N PRO A 222 4.73 -20.21 1.36
CA PRO A 222 5.22 -20.37 2.73
C PRO A 222 4.09 -20.27 3.76
N LEU A 223 3.13 -19.37 3.53
CA LEU A 223 1.98 -19.16 4.41
C LEU A 223 0.98 -20.32 4.33
N GLN A 224 0.77 -20.89 3.14
CA GLN A 224 0.02 -22.12 2.93
C GLN A 224 0.59 -23.28 3.76
N LYS A 225 1.91 -23.53 3.67
CA LYS A 225 2.58 -24.59 4.46
C LYS A 225 2.44 -24.40 5.97
N ARG A 226 2.41 -23.16 6.46
CA ARG A 226 2.14 -22.88 7.88
C ARG A 226 0.70 -23.24 8.28
N CYS A 227 -0.28 -22.97 7.43
CA CYS A 227 -1.67 -23.37 7.66
C CYS A 227 -1.83 -24.89 7.64
N GLU A 228 -1.32 -25.55 6.59
CA GLU A 228 -1.42 -27.01 6.39
C GLU A 228 -0.79 -27.78 7.56
N GLY A 229 0.45 -27.45 7.92
CA GLY A 229 1.16 -28.12 9.03
C GLY A 229 0.51 -27.86 10.40
N LEU A 230 -0.13 -26.71 10.61
CA LEU A 230 -0.88 -26.43 11.84
C LEU A 230 -2.20 -27.22 11.91
N VAL A 231 -2.88 -27.40 10.77
CA VAL A 231 -4.11 -28.20 10.65
C VAL A 231 -3.83 -29.69 10.76
N GLU A 232 -2.71 -30.18 10.24
CA GLU A 232 -2.26 -31.56 10.44
C GLU A 232 -2.12 -31.88 11.94
N VAL A 233 -1.45 -31.00 12.70
CA VAL A 233 -1.21 -31.20 14.14
C VAL A 233 -2.47 -30.95 14.96
N HIS A 234 -3.38 -30.07 14.52
CA HIS A 234 -4.74 -29.96 15.08
C HIS A 234 -5.48 -31.29 15.00
N PHE A 235 -5.50 -31.95 13.83
CA PHE A 235 -6.19 -33.23 13.67
C PHE A 235 -5.58 -34.34 14.52
N GLN A 236 -4.25 -34.39 14.63
CA GLN A 236 -3.56 -35.34 15.52
C GLN A 236 -3.93 -35.09 17.00
N LEU A 237 -3.93 -33.83 17.47
CA LEU A 237 -4.34 -33.49 18.83
C LEU A 237 -5.83 -33.77 19.08
N HIS A 238 -6.70 -33.48 18.11
CA HIS A 238 -8.13 -33.80 18.19
C HIS A 238 -8.38 -35.31 18.29
N GLN A 239 -7.62 -36.13 17.56
CA GLN A 239 -7.69 -37.60 17.71
C GLN A 239 -7.27 -38.04 19.12
N GLN A 240 -6.23 -37.44 19.69
CA GLN A 240 -5.79 -37.73 21.05
C GLN A 240 -6.82 -37.28 22.11
N VAL A 241 -7.45 -36.09 21.95
CA VAL A 241 -8.52 -35.61 22.84
C VAL A 241 -9.78 -36.49 22.75
N MET A 242 -10.18 -36.93 21.55
CA MET A 242 -11.32 -37.84 21.38
C MET A 242 -11.07 -39.20 22.05
N ALA A 243 -9.87 -39.77 21.88
CA ALA A 243 -9.49 -40.97 22.63
C ALA A 243 -9.34 -40.68 24.15
N ALA A 244 -9.02 -39.44 24.53
CA ALA A 244 -9.06 -38.83 25.87
C ALA A 244 -10.33 -39.07 26.70
N GLY A 245 -11.49 -39.26 26.06
CA GLY A 245 -12.79 -38.99 26.67
C GLY A 245 -13.10 -39.71 27.99
N ALA A 246 -12.62 -40.95 28.18
CA ALA A 246 -12.83 -41.71 29.42
C ALA A 246 -11.93 -41.24 30.58
N GLU A 247 -10.76 -40.66 30.27
CA GLU A 247 -9.77 -40.20 31.26
C GLU A 247 -9.96 -38.71 31.63
N LEU A 248 -10.49 -37.91 30.69
CA LEU A 248 -10.69 -36.46 30.86
C LEU A 248 -11.94 -36.08 31.67
N GLY A 249 -12.97 -36.93 31.64
CA GLY A 249 -14.32 -36.55 32.07
C GLY A 249 -15.04 -35.64 31.05
N ALA A 250 -16.37 -35.60 31.13
CA ALA A 250 -17.20 -34.98 30.09
C ALA A 250 -17.02 -33.45 29.95
N GLU A 251 -16.82 -32.74 31.06
CA GLU A 251 -16.69 -31.27 31.08
C GLU A 251 -15.41 -30.80 30.38
N LEU A 252 -14.25 -31.34 30.79
CA LEU A 252 -12.96 -31.00 30.17
C LEU A 252 -12.88 -31.49 28.72
N LEU A 253 -13.49 -32.64 28.39
CA LEU A 253 -13.62 -33.09 27.01
C LEU A 253 -14.39 -32.08 26.15
N SER A 254 -15.54 -31.57 26.61
CA SER A 254 -16.30 -30.54 25.88
C SER A 254 -15.48 -29.27 25.70
N GLN A 255 -14.87 -28.75 26.78
CA GLN A 255 -14.04 -27.55 26.76
C GLN A 255 -12.85 -27.65 25.79
N LEU A 256 -12.18 -28.81 25.73
CA LEU A 256 -11.07 -29.03 24.80
C LEU A 256 -11.57 -29.13 23.35
N LEU A 257 -12.69 -29.82 23.09
CA LEU A 257 -13.27 -29.94 21.75
C LEU A 257 -13.82 -28.59 21.25
N GLU A 258 -14.42 -27.77 22.10
CA GLU A 258 -14.87 -26.41 21.76
C GLU A 258 -13.69 -25.55 21.31
N ARG A 259 -12.61 -25.48 22.12
CA ARG A 259 -11.39 -24.73 21.80
C ARG A 259 -10.71 -25.24 20.52
N LEU A 260 -10.61 -26.56 20.33
CA LEU A 260 -10.10 -27.15 19.09
C LEU A 260 -10.97 -26.78 17.88
N ASN A 261 -12.30 -26.75 18.03
CA ASN A 261 -13.19 -26.32 16.97
C ASN A 261 -13.04 -24.83 16.65
N GLU A 262 -12.88 -23.95 17.63
CA GLU A 262 -12.58 -22.53 17.40
C GLU A 262 -11.25 -22.32 16.66
N VAL A 263 -10.20 -23.08 17.02
CA VAL A 263 -8.91 -23.06 16.31
C VAL A 263 -9.10 -23.41 14.83
N LEU A 264 -9.71 -24.57 14.53
CA LEU A 264 -9.92 -24.99 13.14
C LEU A 264 -10.83 -24.02 12.39
N SER A 265 -11.94 -23.59 13.01
CA SER A 265 -12.95 -22.74 12.38
C SER A 265 -12.42 -21.33 12.08
N SER A 266 -11.51 -20.80 12.90
CA SER A 266 -10.85 -19.51 12.64
C SER A 266 -9.72 -19.61 11.62
N LEU A 267 -8.93 -20.71 11.61
CA LEU A 267 -7.93 -20.98 10.56
C LEU A 267 -8.59 -21.16 9.18
N VAL A 268 -9.62 -22.00 9.10
CA VAL A 268 -10.34 -22.30 7.85
C VAL A 268 -10.92 -21.01 7.23
N ARG A 269 -11.65 -20.20 7.99
CA ARG A 269 -12.17 -18.91 7.48
C ARG A 269 -11.06 -17.96 7.06
N SER A 270 -10.01 -17.81 7.86
CA SER A 270 -8.93 -16.85 7.59
C SER A 270 -8.02 -17.24 6.43
N SER A 271 -7.97 -18.54 6.10
CA SER A 271 -7.19 -19.09 4.99
C SER A 271 -7.83 -18.91 3.60
N PHE A 272 -9.03 -18.32 3.52
CA PHE A 272 -9.67 -17.93 2.27
C PHE A 272 -9.34 -16.47 1.95
N LEU A 273 -8.52 -16.25 0.92
CA LEU A 273 -7.88 -14.96 0.63
C LEU A 273 -8.15 -14.52 -0.81
N VAL A 274 -8.24 -13.21 -1.02
CA VAL A 274 -8.16 -12.63 -2.38
C VAL A 274 -6.69 -12.56 -2.76
N GLU A 275 -6.27 -13.39 -3.71
CA GLU A 275 -4.88 -13.51 -4.16
C GLU A 275 -4.55 -12.43 -5.20
N LYS A 276 -5.39 -12.32 -6.24
CA LYS A 276 -5.38 -11.19 -7.19
C LYS A 276 -6.59 -10.30 -6.92
N GLN A 277 -6.33 -9.09 -6.40
CA GLN A 277 -7.36 -8.08 -6.17
C GLN A 277 -7.98 -7.60 -7.50
N PRO A 278 -9.28 -7.24 -7.52
CA PRO A 278 -9.86 -6.48 -8.61
C PRO A 278 -9.26 -5.07 -8.69
N PRO A 279 -9.36 -4.36 -9.83
CA PRO A 279 -8.94 -2.96 -9.93
C PRO A 279 -9.68 -2.07 -8.93
N GLN A 280 -8.95 -1.39 -8.05
CA GLN A 280 -9.53 -0.53 -7.01
C GLN A 280 -10.15 0.77 -7.56
N VAL A 281 -9.85 1.15 -8.80
CA VAL A 281 -10.68 2.06 -9.59
C VAL A 281 -11.32 1.22 -10.70
N LEU A 282 -12.63 0.97 -10.58
CA LEU A 282 -13.35 0.06 -11.47
C LEU A 282 -14.34 0.82 -12.34
N LYS A 283 -14.14 0.79 -13.66
CA LYS A 283 -15.10 1.38 -14.62
C LYS A 283 -16.24 0.40 -14.91
N THR A 284 -17.49 0.88 -14.83
CA THR A 284 -18.68 0.11 -15.24
C THR A 284 -18.58 -0.37 -16.69
N GLN A 285 -19.21 -1.51 -17.00
CA GLN A 285 -19.22 -2.17 -18.32
C GLN A 285 -17.82 -2.58 -18.85
N THR A 286 -16.78 -2.44 -18.04
CA THR A 286 -15.42 -2.87 -18.37
C THR A 286 -15.18 -4.26 -17.78
N LYS A 287 -14.48 -5.14 -18.53
CA LYS A 287 -14.06 -6.44 -18.02
C LYS A 287 -12.92 -6.27 -17.02
N PHE A 288 -12.95 -7.02 -15.92
CA PHE A 288 -11.87 -7.07 -14.94
C PHE A 288 -11.55 -8.52 -14.54
N GLN A 289 -10.47 -8.68 -13.78
CA GLN A 289 -10.01 -9.96 -13.26
C GLN A 289 -9.86 -9.90 -11.74
N ALA A 290 -10.03 -11.05 -11.09
CA ALA A 290 -9.65 -11.30 -9.70
C ALA A 290 -9.33 -12.79 -9.51
N SER A 291 -8.75 -13.17 -8.38
CA SER A 291 -8.68 -14.56 -7.93
C SER A 291 -8.81 -14.66 -6.42
N VAL A 292 -9.43 -15.74 -5.96
CA VAL A 292 -9.36 -16.16 -4.55
C VAL A 292 -8.62 -17.49 -4.44
N ARG A 293 -7.89 -17.66 -3.34
CA ARG A 293 -7.15 -18.86 -2.99
C ARG A 293 -7.57 -19.33 -1.60
N PHE A 294 -7.83 -20.63 -1.47
CA PHE A 294 -8.11 -21.28 -0.20
C PHE A 294 -6.86 -22.07 0.19
N LEU A 295 -6.06 -21.56 1.13
CA LEU A 295 -4.75 -22.16 1.44
C LEU A 295 -4.90 -23.60 1.95
N LEU A 296 -5.94 -23.89 2.72
CA LEU A 296 -6.24 -25.25 3.22
C LEU A 296 -7.04 -26.11 2.23
N GLY A 297 -7.38 -25.59 1.05
CA GLY A 297 -8.16 -26.30 0.04
C GLY A 297 -7.55 -27.61 -0.47
N PRO A 298 -6.23 -27.72 -0.70
CA PRO A 298 -5.62 -28.96 -1.16
C PRO A 298 -5.76 -30.12 -0.16
N GLN A 299 -5.73 -29.81 1.15
CA GLN A 299 -5.84 -30.78 2.24
C GLN A 299 -7.31 -31.09 2.57
N LEU A 300 -8.17 -30.07 2.69
CA LEU A 300 -9.53 -30.22 3.21
C LEU A 300 -10.58 -30.57 2.13
N LEU A 301 -10.32 -30.28 0.85
CA LEU A 301 -11.24 -30.57 -0.26
C LEU A 301 -10.87 -31.82 -1.06
N GLN A 302 -9.76 -32.49 -0.74
CA GLN A 302 -9.25 -33.66 -1.50
C GLN A 302 -10.28 -34.80 -1.63
N ALA A 303 -11.12 -34.98 -0.62
CA ALA A 303 -12.18 -36.00 -0.59
C ALA A 303 -13.53 -35.53 -1.18
N SER A 304 -13.63 -34.31 -1.72
CA SER A 304 -14.88 -33.78 -2.27
C SER A 304 -15.09 -34.20 -3.72
N PRO A 305 -16.14 -34.97 -4.06
CA PRO A 305 -16.38 -35.44 -5.43
C PRO A 305 -16.94 -34.33 -6.36
N LYS A 306 -17.14 -33.11 -5.87
CA LYS A 306 -17.66 -31.98 -6.65
C LYS A 306 -16.92 -30.69 -6.27
N PRO A 307 -16.44 -29.89 -7.24
CA PRO A 307 -15.81 -28.61 -6.93
C PRO A 307 -16.81 -27.66 -6.25
N CYS A 308 -16.33 -26.93 -5.25
CA CYS A 308 -17.09 -25.87 -4.61
C CYS A 308 -17.23 -24.68 -5.56
N MET A 309 -18.40 -24.03 -5.61
CA MET A 309 -18.62 -22.86 -6.47
C MET A 309 -18.48 -21.57 -5.65
N VAL A 310 -17.54 -20.70 -6.04
CA VAL A 310 -17.37 -19.37 -5.47
C VAL A 310 -18.21 -18.37 -6.24
N ARG A 311 -19.06 -17.63 -5.53
CA ARG A 311 -19.77 -16.46 -6.05
C ARG A 311 -19.03 -15.17 -5.69
N ALA A 312 -19.01 -14.22 -6.62
CA ALA A 312 -18.59 -12.85 -6.42
C ALA A 312 -19.83 -11.93 -6.47
N ASP A 313 -20.11 -11.19 -5.40
CA ASP A 313 -21.21 -10.23 -5.33
C ASP A 313 -20.66 -8.82 -5.02
N MET A 314 -21.31 -7.78 -5.55
CA MET A 314 -20.97 -6.39 -5.19
C MET A 314 -21.60 -6.06 -3.84
N VAL A 315 -20.84 -5.42 -2.96
CA VAL A 315 -21.33 -4.89 -1.68
C VAL A 315 -20.90 -3.43 -1.47
N THR A 316 -21.76 -2.63 -0.87
CA THR A 316 -21.43 -1.27 -0.42
C THR A 316 -20.69 -1.29 0.91
N GLU A 317 -20.04 -0.18 1.28
CA GLU A 317 -19.41 -0.03 2.60
C GLU A 317 -20.37 -0.36 3.76
N LYS A 318 -21.64 0.09 3.70
CA LYS A 318 -22.65 -0.26 4.72
C LYS A 318 -22.83 -1.78 4.85
N GLN A 319 -22.98 -2.48 3.73
CA GLN A 319 -23.12 -3.94 3.72
C GLN A 319 -21.84 -4.65 4.21
N ALA A 320 -20.66 -4.09 3.91
CA ALA A 320 -19.38 -4.61 4.44
C ALA A 320 -19.27 -4.47 5.96
N ARG A 321 -19.82 -3.40 6.57
CA ARG A 321 -19.93 -3.26 8.04
C ARG A 321 -20.91 -4.28 8.63
N GLU A 322 -22.09 -4.43 8.03
CA GLU A 322 -23.10 -5.39 8.45
C GLU A 322 -22.54 -6.84 8.42
N LEU A 323 -21.75 -7.19 7.39
CA LEU A 323 -21.06 -8.48 7.28
C LEU A 323 -19.90 -8.67 8.28
N ALA A 324 -19.30 -7.58 8.80
CA ALA A 324 -18.25 -7.65 9.82
C ALA A 324 -18.82 -7.90 11.22
N HIS A 325 -20.02 -7.38 11.51
CA HIS A 325 -20.71 -7.59 12.79
C HIS A 325 -21.62 -8.83 12.80
N SER A 326 -22.19 -9.22 11.66
CA SER A 326 -23.11 -10.36 11.56
C SER A 326 -22.39 -11.69 11.33
N ALA A 327 -22.13 -12.43 12.42
CA ALA A 327 -21.62 -13.79 12.35
C ALA A 327 -22.66 -14.83 11.84
N TYR A 328 -23.96 -14.49 11.80
CA TYR A 328 -25.06 -15.45 11.61
C TYR A 328 -26.08 -15.09 10.52
N SER A 329 -26.46 -13.82 10.36
CA SER A 329 -27.34 -13.41 9.24
C SER A 329 -26.50 -13.14 8.00
N SER A 330 -26.78 -13.86 6.91
CA SER A 330 -25.85 -14.01 5.78
C SER A 330 -26.50 -13.89 4.40
N THR A 331 -27.72 -13.37 4.35
CA THR A 331 -28.42 -12.94 3.13
C THR A 331 -28.20 -11.44 2.92
N LEU A 332 -27.59 -11.04 1.80
CA LEU A 332 -27.61 -9.65 1.34
C LEU A 332 -29.06 -9.25 1.07
N SER A 333 -29.58 -8.28 1.82
CA SER A 333 -30.98 -7.81 1.71
C SER A 333 -31.30 -7.20 0.36
N GLU A 334 -30.32 -6.53 -0.26
CA GLU A 334 -30.42 -5.98 -1.61
C GLU A 334 -29.16 -6.21 -2.44
N SER A 335 -29.34 -6.50 -3.72
CA SER A 335 -28.27 -6.40 -4.72
C SER A 335 -27.95 -4.93 -5.00
N THR A 336 -26.71 -4.53 -4.73
CA THR A 336 -26.18 -3.19 -4.99
C THR A 336 -25.43 -3.09 -6.32
N GLY A 337 -25.07 -4.21 -6.96
CA GLY A 337 -24.50 -4.22 -8.31
C GLY A 337 -24.70 -5.53 -9.07
N GLU A 338 -24.91 -5.42 -10.38
CA GLU A 338 -25.07 -6.56 -11.30
C GLU A 338 -23.70 -6.97 -11.85
N ILE A 339 -23.13 -8.06 -11.32
CA ILE A 339 -21.88 -8.67 -11.80
C ILE A 339 -22.19 -9.83 -12.75
N VAL A 340 -21.55 -9.85 -13.92
CA VAL A 340 -21.65 -10.91 -14.95
C VAL A 340 -20.48 -11.89 -14.84
N HIS A 341 -20.72 -13.17 -15.15
CA HIS A 341 -19.76 -14.28 -14.98
C HIS A 341 -19.26 -14.41 -13.53
N ASN A 342 -20.15 -14.16 -12.58
CA ASN A 342 -19.82 -13.96 -11.18
C ASN A 342 -19.76 -15.26 -10.35
N VAL A 343 -19.75 -16.43 -10.98
CA VAL A 343 -19.59 -17.72 -10.31
C VAL A 343 -18.52 -18.55 -11.01
N VAL A 344 -17.54 -19.04 -10.25
CA VAL A 344 -16.38 -19.81 -10.74
C VAL A 344 -16.11 -20.98 -9.80
N ALA A 345 -15.64 -22.11 -10.34
CA ALA A 345 -15.25 -23.27 -9.54
C ALA A 345 -13.97 -23.00 -8.72
N LEU A 346 -13.94 -23.51 -7.49
CA LEU A 346 -12.74 -23.59 -6.65
C LEU A 346 -12.01 -24.89 -6.99
N GLU A 347 -10.90 -24.77 -7.71
CA GLU A 347 -10.17 -25.88 -8.31
C GLU A 347 -8.78 -26.04 -7.67
N THR A 348 -8.43 -27.27 -7.29
CA THR A 348 -7.07 -27.61 -6.81
C THR A 348 -6.21 -28.06 -7.98
N ASN A 349 -5.19 -27.28 -8.32
CA ASN A 349 -4.19 -27.66 -9.31
C ASN A 349 -3.17 -28.62 -8.65
N PRO A 350 -3.05 -29.89 -9.09
CA PRO A 350 -2.15 -30.87 -8.49
C PRO A 350 -0.67 -30.60 -8.78
N GLY A 351 -0.35 -29.88 -9.87
CA GLY A 351 1.04 -29.58 -10.25
C GLY A 351 1.66 -28.42 -9.45
N SER A 352 0.84 -27.50 -8.93
CA SER A 352 1.27 -26.37 -8.10
C SER A 352 0.85 -26.47 -6.63
N GLY A 353 -0.01 -27.44 -6.28
CA GLY A 353 -0.57 -27.58 -4.93
C GLY A 353 -1.50 -26.42 -4.52
N THR A 354 -2.08 -25.69 -5.48
CA THR A 354 -2.86 -24.46 -5.20
C THR A 354 -4.35 -24.66 -5.43
N CYS A 355 -5.18 -24.37 -4.42
CA CYS A 355 -6.65 -24.37 -4.55
C CYS A 355 -7.17 -22.95 -4.76
N SER A 356 -7.72 -22.65 -5.95
CA SER A 356 -8.08 -21.28 -6.34
C SER A 356 -9.32 -21.21 -7.25
N ALA A 357 -10.02 -20.07 -7.23
CA ALA A 357 -11.09 -19.73 -8.17
C ALA A 357 -10.70 -18.47 -8.94
N ASN A 358 -10.59 -18.59 -10.27
CA ASN A 358 -9.97 -17.59 -11.14
C ASN A 358 -10.99 -16.85 -12.01
N PHE A 359 -11.35 -15.64 -11.58
CA PHE A 359 -12.36 -14.80 -12.21
C PHE A 359 -11.75 -14.02 -13.39
N LYS A 360 -11.79 -14.62 -14.60
CA LYS A 360 -11.06 -14.13 -15.80
C LYS A 360 -11.82 -13.13 -16.69
N ASN A 361 -13.15 -13.12 -16.67
CA ASN A 361 -14.02 -12.37 -17.61
C ASN A 361 -15.19 -11.66 -16.90
N VAL A 362 -14.97 -11.20 -15.67
CA VAL A 362 -16.02 -10.59 -14.85
C VAL A 362 -16.28 -9.16 -15.30
N MET A 363 -17.54 -8.71 -15.22
CA MET A 363 -17.94 -7.36 -15.61
C MET A 363 -19.04 -6.83 -14.68
N LEU A 364 -18.86 -5.62 -14.17
CA LEU A 364 -19.91 -4.89 -13.44
C LEU A 364 -20.78 -4.12 -14.46
N LYS A 365 -21.98 -4.61 -14.76
CA LYS A 365 -22.92 -3.97 -15.71
C LYS A 365 -23.50 -2.67 -15.16
N LYS A 366 -23.97 -2.72 -13.92
CA LYS A 366 -24.75 -1.67 -13.23
C LYS A 366 -24.40 -1.66 -11.75
N ILE A 367 -24.50 -0.49 -11.13
CA ILE A 367 -24.36 -0.29 -9.69
C ILE A 367 -25.44 0.68 -9.19
N LYS A 368 -26.10 0.36 -8.08
CA LYS A 368 -26.89 1.29 -7.28
C LYS A 368 -25.92 2.07 -6.40
N ARG A 369 -25.96 3.40 -6.46
CA ARG A 369 -25.22 4.27 -5.55
C ARG A 369 -26.00 4.48 -4.25
N CYS A 370 -25.30 4.81 -3.17
CA CYS A 370 -25.96 5.19 -1.93
C CYS A 370 -26.48 6.63 -2.01
N GLU A 371 -27.43 6.98 -1.15
CA GLU A 371 -27.76 8.38 -0.91
C GLU A 371 -26.59 9.04 -0.18
N ARG A 372 -25.94 9.99 -0.86
CA ARG A 372 -24.76 10.73 -0.35
C ARG A 372 -25.18 11.79 0.66
N LYS A 373 -24.31 12.09 1.63
CA LYS A 373 -24.57 13.11 2.65
C LYS A 373 -23.71 14.36 2.39
N GLY A 374 -24.34 15.53 2.51
CA GLY A 374 -23.64 16.81 2.34
C GLY A 374 -22.92 16.93 0.98
N SER A 375 -21.63 17.23 1.03
CA SER A 375 -20.78 17.52 -0.14
C SER A 375 -19.90 16.34 -0.59
N GLU A 376 -20.25 15.10 -0.25
CA GLU A 376 -19.51 13.90 -0.67
C GLU A 376 -19.57 13.70 -2.20
N SER A 377 -18.39 13.47 -2.79
CA SER A 377 -18.27 13.09 -4.20
C SER A 377 -18.62 11.61 -4.40
N VAL A 378 -19.19 11.30 -5.57
CA VAL A 378 -19.34 9.93 -6.08
C VAL A 378 -18.01 9.14 -6.09
N THR A 379 -16.88 9.82 -6.22
CA THR A 379 -15.55 9.19 -6.20
C THR A 379 -15.04 8.86 -4.79
N GLU A 380 -15.82 9.14 -3.75
CA GLU A 380 -15.58 8.76 -2.36
C GLU A 380 -16.41 7.53 -1.94
N GLU A 381 -17.44 7.15 -2.72
CA GLU A 381 -18.28 5.99 -2.44
C GLU A 381 -17.46 4.68 -2.57
N LYS A 382 -17.14 4.06 -1.42
CA LYS A 382 -16.40 2.79 -1.35
C LYS A 382 -17.34 1.59 -1.45
N CYS A 383 -16.99 0.66 -2.33
CA CYS A 383 -17.62 -0.65 -2.48
C CYS A 383 -16.56 -1.76 -2.42
N ALA A 384 -16.96 -3.02 -2.39
CA ALA A 384 -16.05 -4.16 -2.51
C ALA A 384 -16.72 -5.33 -3.23
N VAL A 385 -15.90 -6.26 -3.74
CA VAL A 385 -16.39 -7.57 -4.18
C VAL A 385 -16.32 -8.54 -3.00
N LEU A 386 -17.49 -9.05 -2.59
CA LEU A 386 -17.60 -10.16 -1.65
C LEU A 386 -17.48 -11.47 -2.42
N PHE A 387 -16.42 -12.23 -2.16
CA PHE A 387 -16.29 -13.60 -2.61
C PHE A 387 -16.84 -14.54 -1.52
N SER A 388 -17.74 -15.45 -1.86
CA SER A 388 -18.32 -16.40 -0.90
C SER A 388 -18.56 -17.78 -1.50
N CYS A 389 -18.44 -18.82 -0.67
CA CYS A 389 -18.75 -20.21 -1.03
C CYS A 389 -19.10 -21.03 0.22
N THR A 390 -19.58 -22.27 0.04
CA THR A 390 -19.82 -23.21 1.14
C THR A 390 -19.06 -24.50 0.88
N VAL A 391 -18.13 -24.85 1.78
CA VAL A 391 -17.34 -26.08 1.74
C VAL A 391 -17.87 -27.09 2.75
N GLY A 392 -17.74 -28.39 2.47
CA GLY A 392 -17.92 -29.44 3.46
C GLY A 392 -16.55 -29.86 4.00
N LEU A 393 -16.41 -29.94 5.32
CA LEU A 393 -15.21 -30.46 5.97
C LEU A 393 -15.35 -31.96 6.25
N SER A 394 -14.59 -32.76 5.52
CA SER A 394 -14.37 -34.18 5.83
C SER A 394 -13.27 -34.29 6.90
N PRO A 395 -13.35 -35.23 7.88
CA PRO A 395 -14.37 -36.26 8.06
C PRO A 395 -15.60 -35.83 8.88
N ALA A 396 -15.62 -34.63 9.46
CA ALA A 396 -16.64 -34.20 10.43
C ALA A 396 -18.05 -33.95 9.86
N GLY A 397 -18.21 -33.95 8.52
CA GLY A 397 -19.49 -33.68 7.84
C GLY A 397 -20.00 -32.24 7.97
N THR A 398 -19.29 -31.39 8.72
CA THR A 398 -19.66 -30.00 8.99
C THR A 398 -19.53 -29.14 7.73
N THR A 399 -20.57 -28.38 7.40
CA THR A 399 -20.48 -27.38 6.34
C THR A 399 -20.03 -26.03 6.89
N MET A 400 -19.10 -25.37 6.20
CA MET A 400 -18.60 -24.05 6.53
C MET A 400 -18.79 -23.09 5.35
N ARG A 401 -19.45 -21.96 5.61
CA ARG A 401 -19.46 -20.83 4.68
C ARG A 401 -18.14 -20.07 4.79
N LEU A 402 -17.41 -19.97 3.69
CA LEU A 402 -16.24 -19.11 3.55
C LEU A 402 -16.70 -17.80 2.90
N GLN A 403 -16.16 -16.67 3.37
CA GLN A 403 -16.38 -15.37 2.72
C GLN A 403 -15.19 -14.45 2.95
N VAL A 404 -14.83 -13.67 1.93
CA VAL A 404 -13.74 -12.68 1.97
C VAL A 404 -14.09 -11.48 1.10
N LEU A 405 -13.76 -10.28 1.58
CA LEU A 405 -13.90 -9.03 0.84
C LEU A 405 -12.62 -8.74 0.05
N SER A 406 -12.76 -8.10 -1.12
CA SER A 406 -11.65 -7.38 -1.75
C SER A 406 -11.20 -6.19 -0.89
N LEU A 407 -10.07 -5.58 -1.27
CA LEU A 407 -9.79 -4.19 -0.90
C LEU A 407 -10.94 -3.28 -1.39
N PRO A 408 -11.16 -2.10 -0.79
CA PRO A 408 -12.17 -1.16 -1.27
C PRO A 408 -11.88 -0.67 -2.68
N ILE A 409 -12.97 -0.50 -3.42
CA ILE A 409 -13.05 -0.15 -4.84
C ILE A 409 -13.93 1.10 -4.97
N VAL A 410 -13.48 2.08 -5.76
CA VAL A 410 -14.30 3.20 -6.22
C VAL A 410 -14.81 2.89 -7.62
N VAL A 411 -16.13 3.00 -7.83
CA VAL A 411 -16.78 2.64 -9.10
C VAL A 411 -17.13 3.86 -9.94
N ILE A 412 -16.38 4.02 -11.05
CA ILE A 412 -16.52 5.13 -11.99
C ILE A 412 -17.35 4.76 -13.22
N VAL A 413 -17.98 5.74 -13.84
CA VAL A 413 -18.67 5.57 -15.14
C VAL A 413 -17.87 6.18 -16.30
N HIS A 414 -17.09 7.24 -16.04
CA HIS A 414 -16.34 7.96 -17.07
C HIS A 414 -14.90 8.30 -16.61
N GLY A 415 -13.99 8.44 -17.57
CA GLY A 415 -12.54 8.55 -17.31
C GLY A 415 -12.11 9.82 -16.57
N ASN A 416 -12.89 10.90 -16.65
CA ASN A 416 -12.62 12.13 -15.86
C ASN A 416 -12.80 11.94 -14.35
N GLN A 417 -13.39 10.83 -13.90
CA GLN A 417 -13.50 10.48 -12.48
C GLN A 417 -12.26 9.73 -11.95
N ASP A 418 -11.41 9.19 -12.83
CA ASP A 418 -10.28 8.32 -12.49
C ASP A 418 -9.30 8.96 -11.50
N ASN A 419 -8.89 10.21 -11.77
CA ASN A 419 -8.00 10.97 -10.88
C ASN A 419 -8.54 11.08 -9.44
N ASN A 420 -9.81 11.49 -9.28
CA ASN A 420 -10.42 11.64 -7.95
C ASN A 420 -10.69 10.28 -7.28
N ALA A 421 -10.93 9.22 -8.06
CA ALA A 421 -11.06 7.86 -7.54
C ALA A 421 -9.71 7.29 -7.06
N LYS A 422 -8.62 7.56 -7.78
CA LYS A 422 -7.25 7.24 -7.36
C LYS A 422 -6.89 7.92 -6.03
N ALA A 423 -7.33 9.15 -5.80
CA ALA A 423 -7.11 9.85 -4.52
C ALA A 423 -7.67 9.06 -3.33
N THR A 424 -8.92 8.63 -3.44
CA THR A 424 -9.63 7.86 -2.41
C THR A 424 -8.95 6.50 -2.17
N VAL A 425 -8.53 5.82 -3.25
CA VAL A 425 -7.80 4.54 -3.18
C VAL A 425 -6.43 4.72 -2.54
N LEU A 426 -5.67 5.74 -2.93
CA LEU A 426 -4.34 6.05 -2.40
C LEU A 426 -4.40 6.32 -0.89
N TRP A 427 -5.33 7.17 -0.46
CA TRP A 427 -5.53 7.51 0.95
C TRP A 427 -5.98 6.31 1.78
N ASP A 428 -6.95 5.53 1.29
CA ASP A 428 -7.40 4.32 1.98
C ASP A 428 -6.27 3.29 2.10
N ASN A 429 -5.59 2.97 1.00
CA ASN A 429 -4.50 2.01 0.99
C ASN A 429 -3.32 2.45 1.89
N ALA A 430 -3.00 3.75 1.93
CA ALA A 430 -1.91 4.26 2.75
C ALA A 430 -2.26 4.24 4.24
N PHE A 431 -3.43 4.73 4.62
CA PHE A 431 -3.73 5.11 6.01
C PHE A 431 -4.78 4.24 6.72
N SER A 432 -5.18 3.11 6.12
CA SER A 432 -6.00 2.10 6.79
C SER A 432 -5.25 1.41 7.93
N GLU A 433 -5.91 1.29 9.08
CA GLU A 433 -5.55 0.33 10.12
C GLU A 433 -5.93 -1.11 9.72
N ILE A 434 -5.24 -2.10 10.31
CA ILE A 434 -5.37 -3.52 9.92
C ILE A 434 -6.70 -4.12 10.38
N GLU A 435 -7.15 -3.80 11.59
CA GLU A 435 -8.35 -4.40 12.23
C GLU A 435 -9.55 -3.43 12.25
N ARG A 436 -9.57 -2.49 11.28
CA ARG A 436 -10.63 -1.48 11.15
C ARG A 436 -12.01 -2.06 10.84
N VAL A 437 -13.03 -1.29 11.17
CA VAL A 437 -14.38 -1.44 10.57
C VAL A 437 -14.30 -1.05 9.07
N PRO A 438 -14.76 -1.91 8.13
CA PRO A 438 -14.78 -1.59 6.70
C PRO A 438 -15.59 -0.31 6.39
N PHE A 439 -15.12 0.67 5.65
CA PHE A 439 -13.77 0.99 5.18
C PHE A 439 -13.36 2.35 5.76
N VAL A 440 -13.46 2.46 7.09
CA VAL A 440 -13.08 3.65 7.85
C VAL A 440 -11.59 3.93 7.65
N VAL A 441 -11.22 5.20 7.52
CA VAL A 441 -9.83 5.66 7.41
C VAL A 441 -9.74 7.03 8.09
N ALA A 442 -8.57 7.37 8.65
CA ALA A 442 -8.37 8.64 9.32
C ALA A 442 -8.62 9.82 8.36
N GLU A 443 -9.36 10.83 8.80
CA GLU A 443 -9.59 12.07 8.04
C GLU A 443 -8.35 12.97 8.01
N ARG A 444 -7.45 12.83 9.00
CA ARG A 444 -6.20 13.57 9.13
C ARG A 444 -5.04 12.62 9.39
N VAL A 445 -3.89 12.89 8.78
CA VAL A 445 -2.66 12.07 8.92
C VAL A 445 -1.42 12.96 9.06
N PRO A 446 -0.34 12.49 9.72
CA PRO A 446 0.93 13.21 9.78
C PRO A 446 1.49 13.49 8.38
N TRP A 447 2.07 14.67 8.18
CA TRP A 447 2.62 15.10 6.90
C TRP A 447 3.78 14.22 6.42
N GLU A 448 4.59 13.70 7.34
CA GLU A 448 5.66 12.72 7.07
C GLU A 448 5.13 11.45 6.37
N LYS A 449 4.11 10.80 6.94
CA LYS A 449 3.49 9.61 6.34
C LYS A 449 2.81 9.91 4.99
N MET A 450 2.41 11.16 4.74
CA MET A 450 1.98 11.62 3.42
C MET A 450 3.16 11.80 2.45
N CYS A 451 4.30 12.33 2.90
CA CYS A 451 5.52 12.45 2.10
C CYS A 451 6.01 11.08 1.59
N ASP A 452 6.02 10.07 2.46
CA ASP A 452 6.34 8.69 2.08
C ASP A 452 5.36 8.14 1.05
N THR A 453 4.06 8.34 1.28
CA THR A 453 2.98 7.90 0.38
C THR A 453 3.11 8.54 -1.00
N LEU A 454 3.37 9.84 -1.06
CA LEU A 454 3.58 10.59 -2.30
C LEU A 454 4.86 10.14 -3.03
N ASN A 455 5.96 9.92 -2.30
CA ASN A 455 7.24 9.47 -2.84
C ASN A 455 7.15 8.04 -3.39
N LEU A 456 6.55 7.11 -2.63
CA LEU A 456 6.30 5.75 -3.06
C LEU A 456 5.45 5.72 -4.33
N LYS A 457 4.34 6.47 -4.32
CA LYS A 457 3.45 6.58 -5.48
C LYS A 457 4.16 7.18 -6.69
N PHE A 458 5.03 8.18 -6.47
CA PHE A 458 5.86 8.79 -7.52
C PHE A 458 6.81 7.78 -8.15
N MET A 459 7.64 7.10 -7.34
CA MET A 459 8.63 6.13 -7.82
C MET A 459 7.96 4.97 -8.59
N ALA A 460 6.80 4.49 -8.11
CA ALA A 460 6.07 3.41 -8.77
C ALA A 460 5.38 3.84 -10.08
N GLU A 461 4.69 4.99 -10.09
CA GLU A 461 3.91 5.46 -11.25
C GLU A 461 4.84 5.94 -12.39
N VAL A 462 5.96 6.61 -12.05
CA VAL A 462 7.01 7.02 -12.98
C VAL A 462 7.97 5.86 -13.30
N GLN A 463 7.97 4.79 -12.50
CA GLN A 463 8.88 3.63 -12.60
C GLN A 463 10.36 4.03 -12.54
N THR A 464 10.76 4.78 -11.52
CA THR A 464 12.13 5.28 -11.32
C THR A 464 12.66 4.91 -9.93
N THR A 465 13.97 4.70 -9.84
CA THR A 465 14.69 4.50 -8.56
C THR A 465 15.10 5.81 -7.89
N LYS A 466 14.76 6.96 -8.50
CA LYS A 466 15.05 8.30 -7.97
C LYS A 466 13.78 8.94 -7.41
N GLY A 467 13.58 8.80 -6.10
CA GLY A 467 12.46 9.42 -5.39
C GLY A 467 12.54 10.95 -5.25
N LEU A 468 11.59 11.49 -4.50
CA LEU A 468 11.56 12.88 -4.04
C LEU A 468 12.72 13.18 -3.07
N LEU A 469 12.94 14.46 -2.77
CA LEU A 469 13.99 14.98 -1.90
C LEU A 469 13.39 15.85 -0.79
N LYS A 470 14.14 16.14 0.28
CA LYS A 470 13.66 16.95 1.41
C LYS A 470 13.17 18.34 0.98
N GLU A 471 13.86 18.98 0.04
CA GLU A 471 13.45 20.24 -0.58
C GLU A 471 12.12 20.13 -1.35
N HIS A 472 11.84 18.99 -2.00
CA HIS A 472 10.56 18.75 -2.66
C HIS A 472 9.43 18.63 -1.64
N TYR A 473 9.65 17.91 -0.53
CA TYR A 473 8.66 17.78 0.54
C TYR A 473 8.35 19.14 1.18
N PHE A 474 9.35 20.00 1.38
CA PHE A 474 9.15 21.36 1.87
C PHE A 474 8.26 22.18 0.91
N PHE A 475 8.57 22.20 -0.39
CA PHE A 475 7.72 22.87 -1.38
C PHE A 475 6.29 22.31 -1.42
N LEU A 476 6.12 20.99 -1.36
CA LEU A 476 4.81 20.34 -1.32
C LEU A 476 4.03 20.72 -0.04
N ALA A 477 4.71 20.86 1.09
CA ALA A 477 4.13 21.30 2.36
C ALA A 477 3.62 22.75 2.27
N GLN A 478 4.46 23.66 1.80
CA GLN A 478 4.07 25.06 1.56
C GLN A 478 2.85 25.15 0.63
N LYS A 479 2.78 24.29 -0.39
CA LYS A 479 1.71 24.24 -1.38
C LYS A 479 0.39 23.66 -0.87
N ILE A 480 0.42 22.62 -0.05
CA ILE A 480 -0.80 21.97 0.48
C ILE A 480 -1.37 22.68 1.71
N PHE A 481 -0.51 23.28 2.54
CA PHE A 481 -0.93 24.04 3.72
C PHE A 481 -1.15 25.53 3.44
N ASN A 482 -0.87 26.00 2.21
CA ASN A 482 -0.90 27.41 1.80
C ASN A 482 -0.11 28.31 2.78
N ASP A 483 1.12 27.90 3.07
CA ASP A 483 1.98 28.51 4.09
C ASP A 483 3.38 28.69 3.52
N HIS A 484 3.63 29.88 2.96
CA HIS A 484 4.90 30.22 2.34
C HIS A 484 5.91 30.85 3.31
N SER A 485 5.47 31.11 4.56
CA SER A 485 6.23 31.69 5.65
C SER A 485 6.93 30.65 6.53
N ALA A 486 6.34 29.47 6.68
CA ALA A 486 6.84 28.41 7.55
C ALA A 486 8.20 27.83 7.12
N THR A 487 8.98 27.43 8.13
CA THR A 487 10.27 26.72 8.01
C THR A 487 10.07 25.21 7.76
N PRO A 488 11.09 24.47 7.30
CA PRO A 488 11.02 23.01 7.18
C PRO A 488 10.64 22.30 8.49
N GLU A 489 11.03 22.87 9.63
CA GLU A 489 10.79 22.36 10.98
C GLU A 489 9.31 22.45 11.37
N ASP A 490 8.64 23.56 11.05
CA ASP A 490 7.21 23.81 11.33
C ASP A 490 6.27 22.79 10.67
N PHE A 491 6.74 22.08 9.63
CA PHE A 491 5.97 21.07 8.91
C PHE A 491 6.09 19.66 9.51
N GLN A 492 7.07 19.38 10.39
CA GLN A 492 7.36 18.03 10.88
C GLN A 492 6.20 17.47 11.73
N SER A 493 5.66 18.27 12.65
CA SER A 493 4.51 17.89 13.48
C SER A 493 3.14 18.19 12.85
N ARG A 494 3.09 18.66 11.60
CA ARG A 494 1.85 19.12 10.96
C ARG A 494 1.08 17.94 10.37
N SER A 495 -0.26 18.01 10.43
CA SER A 495 -1.14 16.98 9.88
C SER A 495 -1.97 17.53 8.72
N VAL A 496 -2.04 16.77 7.63
CA VAL A 496 -2.86 17.05 6.43
C VAL A 496 -4.24 16.39 6.56
N SER A 497 -5.31 17.05 6.13
CA SER A 497 -6.65 16.45 6.01
C SER A 497 -6.93 15.89 4.62
N TRP A 498 -7.85 14.93 4.53
CA TRP A 498 -8.43 14.45 3.26
C TRP A 498 -9.03 15.61 2.44
N ALA A 499 -9.60 16.61 3.11
CA ALA A 499 -10.14 17.79 2.46
C ALA A 499 -9.02 18.64 1.81
N GLN A 500 -7.94 18.96 2.53
CA GLN A 500 -6.76 19.67 2.01
C GLN A 500 -6.11 18.92 0.83
N PHE A 501 -6.18 17.58 0.85
CA PHE A 501 -5.60 16.73 -0.18
C PHE A 501 -6.42 16.68 -1.48
N ASN A 502 -7.74 16.44 -1.40
CA ASN A 502 -8.58 16.27 -2.61
C ASN A 502 -10.04 16.79 -2.52
N LYS A 503 -10.32 17.81 -1.71
CA LYS A 503 -11.60 18.57 -1.78
C LYS A 503 -11.39 20.08 -1.91
N GLU A 504 -10.46 20.61 -1.13
CA GLU A 504 -10.09 22.01 -1.12
C GLU A 504 -9.35 22.36 -2.41
N ILE A 505 -9.79 23.43 -3.06
CA ILE A 505 -9.18 23.96 -4.28
C ILE A 505 -7.99 24.84 -3.87
N LEU A 506 -6.84 24.65 -4.52
CA LEU A 506 -5.65 25.45 -4.23
C LEU A 506 -5.92 26.95 -4.51
N PRO A 507 -5.47 27.88 -3.66
CA PRO A 507 -5.72 29.31 -3.85
C PRO A 507 -5.26 29.83 -5.22
N GLY A 508 -6.15 30.56 -5.90
CA GLY A 508 -5.90 31.06 -7.26
C GLY A 508 -5.87 29.97 -8.35
N ARG A 509 -6.43 28.78 -8.10
CA ARG A 509 -6.54 27.64 -9.03
C ARG A 509 -7.98 27.16 -9.18
N GLY A 510 -8.18 26.24 -10.13
CA GLY A 510 -9.44 25.51 -10.34
C GLY A 510 -9.33 24.02 -10.04
N PHE A 511 -8.35 23.61 -9.22
CA PHE A 511 -8.02 22.21 -8.95
C PHE A 511 -7.46 21.99 -7.53
N THR A 512 -7.56 20.75 -7.04
CA THR A 512 -7.05 20.31 -5.73
C THR A 512 -5.54 20.06 -5.76
N PHE A 513 -4.92 19.86 -4.58
CA PHE A 513 -3.52 19.44 -4.48
C PHE A 513 -3.26 18.13 -5.23
N TRP A 514 -4.08 17.10 -4.99
CA TRP A 514 -3.91 15.81 -5.66
C TRP A 514 -4.10 15.87 -7.18
N GLN A 515 -5.10 16.62 -7.67
CA GLN A 515 -5.32 16.80 -9.12
C GLN A 515 -4.09 17.36 -9.83
N TRP A 516 -3.41 18.33 -9.20
CA TRP A 516 -2.14 18.85 -9.69
C TRP A 516 -1.00 17.83 -9.60
N PHE A 517 -0.86 17.13 -8.47
CA PHE A 517 0.24 16.17 -8.24
C PHE A 517 0.17 14.95 -9.17
N ASP A 518 -1.00 14.34 -9.36
CA ASP A 518 -1.22 13.23 -10.31
C ASP A 518 -1.00 13.68 -11.76
N GLY A 519 -1.31 14.95 -12.09
CA GLY A 519 -0.94 15.54 -13.37
C GLY A 519 0.59 15.65 -13.57
N VAL A 520 1.34 15.95 -12.52
CA VAL A 520 2.81 15.92 -12.53
C VAL A 520 3.34 14.48 -12.65
N LEU A 521 2.73 13.50 -11.98
CA LEU A 521 3.05 12.07 -12.17
C LEU A 521 2.86 11.64 -13.62
N ASP A 522 1.69 11.96 -14.20
CA ASP A 522 1.27 11.53 -15.53
C ASP A 522 2.08 12.23 -16.66
N LEU A 523 2.46 13.51 -16.47
CA LEU A 523 3.46 14.17 -17.32
C LEU A 523 4.82 13.47 -17.21
N THR A 524 5.29 13.22 -15.99
CA THR A 524 6.65 12.70 -15.77
C THR A 524 6.79 11.29 -16.33
N LYS A 525 5.82 10.42 -16.04
CA LYS A 525 5.70 9.05 -16.56
C LYS A 525 5.78 8.99 -18.08
N ARG A 526 5.01 9.84 -18.79
CA ARG A 526 4.94 9.82 -20.26
C ARG A 526 6.10 10.51 -20.96
N CYS A 527 6.60 11.62 -20.41
CA CYS A 527 7.44 12.55 -21.17
C CYS A 527 8.81 12.86 -20.53
N LEU A 528 8.97 12.69 -19.21
CA LEU A 528 10.14 13.21 -18.47
C LEU A 528 10.92 12.15 -17.68
N LYS A 529 10.52 10.87 -17.73
CA LYS A 529 11.08 9.77 -16.94
C LYS A 529 12.62 9.67 -16.99
N SER A 530 13.22 9.86 -18.16
CA SER A 530 14.69 9.87 -18.33
C SER A 530 15.31 11.07 -17.60
N TYR A 531 14.96 12.29 -18.02
CA TYR A 531 15.43 13.55 -17.45
C TYR A 531 15.31 13.62 -15.92
N TRP A 532 14.23 13.06 -15.35
CA TRP A 532 14.07 12.96 -13.89
C TRP A 532 15.02 11.95 -13.24
N SER A 533 15.17 10.77 -13.84
CA SER A 533 16.07 9.71 -13.35
C SER A 533 17.54 10.12 -13.44
N ASP A 534 17.87 10.95 -14.43
CA ASP A 534 19.18 11.57 -14.64
C ASP A 534 19.40 12.83 -13.77
N ARG A 535 18.41 13.19 -12.92
CA ARG A 535 18.40 14.36 -12.03
C ARG A 535 18.57 15.72 -12.74
N LEU A 536 18.16 15.83 -14.00
CA LEU A 536 18.16 17.08 -14.78
C LEU A 536 16.98 18.02 -14.44
N ILE A 537 16.02 17.54 -13.65
CA ILE A 537 14.80 18.26 -13.26
C ILE A 537 14.78 18.42 -11.74
N ILE A 538 14.69 19.67 -11.26
CA ILE A 538 14.37 19.98 -9.85
C ILE A 538 12.88 19.73 -9.62
N GLY A 539 12.02 20.25 -10.51
CA GLY A 539 10.60 19.96 -10.51
C GLY A 539 9.82 20.71 -9.42
N PHE A 540 10.04 20.35 -8.16
CA PHE A 540 9.25 20.79 -7.01
C PHE A 540 9.88 22.01 -6.33
N ILE A 541 9.73 23.19 -6.94
CA ILE A 541 10.36 24.43 -6.49
C ILE A 541 9.50 25.66 -6.84
N SER A 542 9.34 26.58 -5.87
CA SER A 542 8.46 27.75 -6.01
C SER A 542 9.06 28.85 -6.89
N LYS A 543 8.22 29.61 -7.61
CA LYS A 543 8.69 30.72 -8.46
C LYS A 543 9.55 31.72 -7.66
N GLN A 544 9.18 32.04 -6.42
CA GLN A 544 9.92 32.97 -5.55
C GLN A 544 11.34 32.44 -5.24
N TYR A 545 11.45 31.16 -4.85
CA TYR A 545 12.76 30.58 -4.54
C TYR A 545 13.63 30.42 -5.80
N VAL A 546 13.02 30.10 -6.94
CA VAL A 546 13.70 30.11 -8.26
C VAL A 546 14.25 31.49 -8.62
N CYS A 547 13.48 32.57 -8.40
CA CYS A 547 13.98 33.92 -8.63
C CYS A 547 15.18 34.24 -7.72
N LYS A 548 15.09 33.92 -6.41
CA LYS A 548 16.20 34.10 -5.46
C LYS A 548 17.44 33.29 -5.86
N LEU A 549 17.25 32.05 -6.32
CA LEU A 549 18.32 31.13 -6.68
C LEU A 549 19.03 31.51 -7.99
N LEU A 550 18.31 31.97 -9.01
CA LEU A 550 18.89 32.32 -10.32
C LEU A 550 19.40 33.76 -10.42
N SER A 551 18.97 34.68 -9.55
CA SER A 551 19.39 36.11 -9.65
C SER A 551 20.90 36.31 -9.46
N THR A 552 21.55 35.45 -8.67
CA THR A 552 23.00 35.43 -8.44
C THR A 552 23.81 34.80 -9.58
N GLU A 553 23.18 33.97 -10.41
CA GLU A 553 23.85 33.12 -11.40
C GLU A 553 24.25 33.87 -12.69
N PRO A 554 25.22 33.35 -13.48
CA PRO A 554 25.63 33.97 -14.73
C PRO A 554 24.54 33.86 -15.81
N ASP A 555 24.59 34.79 -16.78
CA ASP A 555 23.63 34.90 -17.88
C ASP A 555 23.40 33.57 -18.62
N GLY A 556 22.13 33.24 -18.88
CA GLY A 556 21.74 32.00 -19.55
C GLY A 556 21.79 30.75 -18.67
N THR A 557 21.98 30.89 -17.35
CA THR A 557 21.78 29.78 -16.40
C THR A 557 20.28 29.52 -16.21
N PHE A 558 19.87 28.26 -16.23
CA PHE A 558 18.47 27.86 -16.22
C PHE A 558 18.19 26.61 -15.38
N LEU A 559 16.93 26.41 -15.00
CA LEU A 559 16.45 25.20 -14.32
C LEU A 559 15.07 24.77 -14.82
N LEU A 560 14.76 23.49 -14.58
CA LEU A 560 13.49 22.86 -14.96
C LEU A 560 12.61 22.62 -13.73
N ARG A 561 11.37 23.12 -13.77
CA ARG A 561 10.38 22.99 -12.69
C ARG A 561 8.98 22.67 -13.23
N PHE A 562 8.13 22.09 -12.39
CA PHE A 562 6.73 21.87 -12.71
C PHE A 562 5.93 23.18 -12.62
N SER A 563 4.86 23.30 -13.40
CA SER A 563 3.98 24.47 -13.37
C SER A 563 3.16 24.50 -12.08
N ASP A 564 3.14 25.65 -11.42
CA ASP A 564 2.22 25.91 -10.30
C ASP A 564 0.79 26.20 -10.75
N SER A 565 0.60 26.54 -12.02
CA SER A 565 -0.65 27.07 -12.60
C SER A 565 -1.40 26.07 -13.45
N GLU A 566 -0.71 25.07 -14.00
CA GLU A 566 -1.23 24.14 -15.00
C GLU A 566 -1.00 22.69 -14.56
N ILE A 567 -2.05 21.88 -14.62
CA ILE A 567 -1.98 20.45 -14.33
C ILE A 567 -1.12 19.77 -15.39
N GLY A 568 -0.02 19.12 -14.99
CA GLY A 568 0.84 18.38 -15.91
C GLY A 568 1.58 19.27 -16.92
N GLY A 569 2.02 20.46 -16.51
CA GLY A 569 2.96 21.31 -17.26
C GLY A 569 4.38 21.34 -16.66
N VAL A 570 5.41 21.45 -17.49
CA VAL A 570 6.81 21.70 -17.10
C VAL A 570 7.32 22.99 -17.74
N THR A 571 8.01 23.85 -16.98
CA THR A 571 8.49 25.17 -17.42
C THR A 571 9.99 25.33 -17.19
N ILE A 572 10.62 26.12 -18.06
CA ILE A 572 12.01 26.53 -17.97
C ILE A 572 12.04 27.92 -17.33
N ALA A 573 12.79 28.07 -16.24
CA ALA A 573 13.14 29.38 -15.70
C ALA A 573 14.63 29.66 -15.97
N HIS A 574 14.97 30.87 -16.42
CA HIS A 574 16.35 31.25 -16.71
C HIS A 574 16.63 32.71 -16.33
N VAL A 575 17.88 33.01 -15.99
CA VAL A 575 18.35 34.39 -15.79
C VAL A 575 18.80 34.99 -17.12
N ILE A 576 18.38 36.23 -17.37
CA ILE A 576 18.96 37.15 -18.36
C ILE A 576 19.66 38.26 -17.58
N ARG A 577 20.85 38.66 -18.00
CA ARG A 577 21.51 39.87 -17.49
C ARG A 577 21.47 41.01 -18.52
N GLY A 578 20.97 42.17 -18.10
CA GLY A 578 20.93 43.38 -18.91
C GLY A 578 22.31 44.00 -19.13
N LYS A 579 22.44 44.85 -20.16
CA LYS A 579 23.69 45.57 -20.47
C LYS A 579 24.07 46.61 -19.41
N ASP A 580 23.11 46.96 -18.56
CA ASP A 580 23.21 47.81 -17.36
C ASP A 580 23.65 47.03 -16.10
N GLY A 581 23.79 45.70 -16.18
CA GLY A 581 24.09 44.83 -15.04
C GLY A 581 22.86 44.36 -14.26
N SER A 582 21.65 44.73 -14.67
CA SER A 582 20.41 44.21 -14.09
C SER A 582 20.29 42.69 -14.29
N SER A 583 19.57 42.02 -13.40
CA SER A 583 19.35 40.56 -13.43
C SER A 583 17.85 40.28 -13.36
N GLN A 584 17.31 39.60 -14.38
CA GLN A 584 15.88 39.28 -14.50
C GLN A 584 15.71 37.78 -14.72
N VAL A 585 14.82 37.15 -13.95
CA VAL A 585 14.53 35.72 -14.06
C VAL A 585 13.22 35.51 -14.82
N GLU A 586 13.34 35.16 -16.09
CA GLU A 586 12.21 34.85 -16.96
C GLU A 586 11.71 33.41 -16.75
N ASN A 587 10.44 33.17 -17.07
CA ASN A 587 9.80 31.85 -16.99
C ASN A 587 9.09 31.61 -18.33
N ILE A 588 9.57 30.64 -19.12
CA ILE A 588 8.95 30.25 -20.39
C ILE A 588 7.60 29.58 -20.10
N GLN A 589 6.59 29.81 -20.97
CA GLN A 589 5.27 29.18 -20.84
C GLN A 589 5.41 27.65 -20.65
N PRO A 590 4.66 27.02 -19.73
CA PRO A 590 4.79 25.60 -19.49
C PRO A 590 4.45 24.75 -20.73
N PHE A 591 5.16 23.64 -20.88
CA PHE A 591 4.89 22.61 -21.88
C PHE A 591 4.04 21.52 -21.27
N SER A 592 2.88 21.24 -21.87
CA SER A 592 2.06 20.08 -21.54
C SER A 592 2.59 18.81 -22.21
N ALA A 593 2.04 17.65 -21.85
CA ALA A 593 2.32 16.39 -22.55
C ALA A 593 2.02 16.45 -24.07
N LYS A 594 1.12 17.33 -24.52
CA LYS A 594 0.84 17.56 -25.95
C LYS A 594 1.96 18.35 -26.63
N ASP A 595 2.56 19.31 -25.95
CA ASP A 595 3.65 20.11 -26.50
C ASP A 595 4.94 19.30 -26.58
N LEU A 596 5.17 18.43 -25.59
CA LEU A 596 6.30 17.51 -25.56
C LEU A 596 6.19 16.36 -26.55
N SER A 597 4.97 15.97 -26.98
CA SER A 597 4.79 14.99 -28.06
C SER A 597 4.99 15.57 -29.47
N ILE A 598 4.82 16.88 -29.65
CA ILE A 598 5.16 17.59 -30.89
C ILE A 598 6.68 17.76 -31.02
N ARG A 599 7.37 18.12 -29.93
CA ARG A 599 8.84 18.26 -29.89
C ARG A 599 9.34 18.04 -28.47
N SER A 600 10.35 17.18 -28.31
CA SER A 600 10.85 16.75 -26.99
C SER A 600 11.39 17.91 -26.15
N LEU A 601 11.47 17.72 -24.82
CA LEU A 601 12.04 18.73 -23.93
C LEU A 601 13.52 18.98 -24.23
N GLY A 602 14.30 17.92 -24.50
CA GLY A 602 15.70 18.03 -24.91
C GLY A 602 15.88 18.86 -26.19
N ASP A 603 15.07 18.62 -27.23
CA ASP A 603 15.16 19.39 -28.48
C ASP A 603 14.72 20.85 -28.32
N ARG A 604 13.70 21.12 -27.48
CA ARG A 604 13.27 22.49 -27.15
C ARG A 604 14.37 23.25 -26.40
N ILE A 605 15.01 22.60 -25.43
CA ILE A 605 16.17 23.13 -24.71
C ILE A 605 17.35 23.37 -25.67
N ARG A 606 17.58 22.46 -26.63
CA ARG A 606 18.63 22.60 -27.66
C ARG A 606 18.42 23.82 -28.54
N ASP A 607 17.20 24.04 -29.04
CA ASP A 607 16.88 25.15 -29.96
C ASP A 607 17.14 26.53 -29.33
N LEU A 608 16.74 26.72 -28.07
CA LEU A 608 16.80 27.98 -27.34
C LEU A 608 18.25 28.39 -27.02
N ARG A 609 18.79 29.39 -27.72
CA ARG A 609 20.22 29.74 -27.66
C ARG A 609 20.61 30.55 -26.42
N GLN A 610 19.66 31.24 -25.81
CA GLN A 610 19.85 31.94 -24.54
C GLN A 610 20.11 30.99 -23.37
N LEU A 611 19.71 29.72 -23.48
CA LEU A 611 19.99 28.70 -22.48
C LEU A 611 21.43 28.17 -22.67
N ARG A 612 22.29 28.38 -21.66
CA ARG A 612 23.72 28.03 -21.68
C ARG A 612 24.08 26.94 -20.68
N ASN A 613 23.68 27.09 -19.42
CA ASN A 613 24.04 26.19 -18.31
C ASN A 613 22.79 25.74 -17.54
N LEU A 614 22.65 24.44 -17.32
CA LEU A 614 21.72 23.90 -16.33
C LEU A 614 22.29 24.16 -14.93
N TYR A 615 21.46 24.70 -14.04
CA TYR A 615 21.80 24.96 -12.65
C TYR A 615 22.34 23.68 -11.94
N PRO A 616 23.41 23.75 -11.15
CA PRO A 616 24.18 24.95 -10.81
C PRO A 616 25.07 25.45 -11.96
N ASN A 617 25.92 24.60 -12.54
CA ASN A 617 26.88 25.02 -13.56
C ASN A 617 27.25 23.87 -14.53
N THR A 618 26.25 23.20 -15.10
CA THR A 618 26.45 22.12 -16.09
C THR A 618 26.13 22.63 -17.50
N PRO A 619 27.08 22.64 -18.45
CA PRO A 619 26.82 23.08 -19.83
C PRO A 619 25.63 22.34 -20.46
N LYS A 620 24.78 23.07 -21.19
CA LYS A 620 23.50 22.56 -21.73
C LYS A 620 23.65 21.28 -22.55
N ASP A 621 24.59 21.26 -23.49
CA ASP A 621 24.83 20.10 -24.37
C ASP A 621 25.49 18.92 -23.64
N GLN A 622 26.18 19.17 -22.51
CA GLN A 622 26.67 18.12 -21.61
C GLN A 622 25.52 17.50 -20.80
N ALA A 623 24.59 18.33 -20.31
CA ALA A 623 23.44 17.88 -19.52
C ALA A 623 22.40 17.14 -20.38
N PHE A 624 22.09 17.64 -21.58
CA PHE A 624 20.97 17.15 -22.41
C PHE A 624 21.39 16.43 -23.69
N GLY A 625 22.69 16.30 -23.99
CA GLY A 625 23.19 15.72 -25.24
C GLY A 625 22.70 14.28 -25.54
N CYS A 626 22.48 13.48 -24.50
CA CYS A 626 21.89 12.13 -24.61
C CYS A 626 20.37 12.12 -24.87
N HIS A 627 19.69 13.27 -24.70
CA HIS A 627 18.26 13.45 -24.93
C HIS A 627 17.94 14.22 -26.22
N TYR A 628 18.95 14.59 -27.02
CA TYR A 628 18.76 15.25 -28.31
C TYR A 628 18.42 14.24 -29.42
N ASN A 629 17.38 14.54 -30.20
CA ASN A 629 17.09 13.75 -31.39
C ASN A 629 18.09 14.07 -32.51
N LYS A 630 18.44 13.04 -33.29
CA LYS A 630 19.29 13.18 -34.48
C LYS A 630 18.53 13.97 -35.55
N GLU A 631 19.03 15.15 -35.90
CA GLU A 631 18.47 15.94 -37.00
C GLU A 631 18.67 15.18 -38.33
N GLN A 632 17.57 14.89 -39.02
CA GLN A 632 17.60 14.20 -40.32
C GLN A 632 17.93 15.20 -41.44
N THR A 633 19.18 15.67 -41.48
CA THR A 633 19.69 16.57 -42.52
C THR A 633 19.95 15.80 -43.82
N GLY A 634 18.88 15.48 -44.56
CA GLY A 634 18.95 14.78 -45.83
C GLY A 634 17.71 15.01 -46.68
N LYS A 635 17.81 14.65 -47.96
CA LYS A 635 16.63 14.36 -48.79
C LYS A 635 16.18 12.94 -48.50
N ASP A 636 14.87 12.69 -48.52
CA ASP A 636 14.36 11.33 -48.57
C ASP A 636 14.78 10.63 -49.88
N GLY A 637 14.60 9.31 -49.97
CA GLY A 637 14.95 8.53 -51.18
C GLY A 637 14.14 8.89 -52.44
N ARG A 638 13.26 9.90 -52.39
CA ARG A 638 12.46 10.42 -53.50
C ARG A 638 12.72 11.92 -53.77
N GLY A 639 13.66 12.54 -53.04
CA GLY A 639 14.13 13.90 -53.27
C GLY A 639 13.51 14.99 -52.39
N TYR A 640 12.55 14.66 -51.51
CA TYR A 640 11.94 15.63 -50.60
C TYR A 640 12.90 16.02 -49.48
N VAL A 641 13.08 17.32 -49.23
CA VAL A 641 13.92 17.81 -48.13
C VAL A 641 13.17 17.69 -46.80
N SER A 642 13.81 17.12 -45.79
CA SER A 642 13.23 17.02 -44.44
C SER A 642 12.97 18.41 -43.83
N THR A 643 11.76 18.64 -43.30
CA THR A 643 11.37 19.88 -42.63
C THR A 643 11.40 19.72 -41.11
N ALA A 644 11.85 20.75 -40.40
CA ALA A 644 12.03 20.72 -38.95
C ALA A 644 11.39 21.95 -38.27
N ILE A 645 10.54 21.70 -37.27
CA ILE A 645 9.99 22.73 -36.39
C ILE A 645 11.01 23.00 -35.28
N LYS A 646 11.32 24.27 -35.00
CA LYS A 646 12.19 24.70 -33.90
C LYS A 646 11.49 25.71 -33.00
N MET A 647 11.86 25.73 -31.72
CA MET A 647 11.35 26.70 -30.74
C MET A 647 12.26 27.94 -30.66
N THR A 648 11.66 29.13 -30.55
CA THR A 648 12.34 30.42 -30.29
C THR A 648 11.49 31.23 -29.30
N VAL A 649 12.10 32.24 -28.67
CA VAL A 649 11.39 33.25 -27.84
C VAL A 649 11.73 34.63 -28.38
N GLU A 650 10.80 35.58 -28.34
CA GLU A 650 10.92 36.83 -29.11
C GLU A 650 12.11 37.71 -28.70
N SER A 651 12.60 37.56 -27.46
CA SER A 651 13.84 38.14 -26.94
C SER A 651 15.13 37.77 -27.71
N GLU A 652 15.09 36.81 -28.63
CA GLU A 652 16.18 36.54 -29.58
C GLU A 652 16.19 37.50 -30.79
N ARG A 653 15.06 38.14 -31.16
CA ARG A 653 14.97 38.98 -32.37
C ARG A 653 15.74 40.29 -32.22
N ASP A 654 15.60 40.95 -31.08
CA ASP A 654 16.23 42.24 -30.76
C ASP A 654 17.75 42.16 -30.55
N GLN A 655 18.33 40.95 -30.66
CA GLN A 655 19.77 40.71 -30.49
C GLN A 655 20.50 40.43 -31.81
N THR A 656 19.82 40.50 -32.96
CA THR A 656 20.48 40.41 -34.27
C THR A 656 21.13 41.75 -34.66
N PRO A 657 22.46 41.83 -34.90
CA PRO A 657 23.07 43.05 -35.39
C PRO A 657 22.67 43.33 -36.83
N HIS A 658 22.31 44.57 -37.15
CA HIS A 658 22.22 45.01 -38.54
C HIS A 658 23.61 44.93 -39.20
N SER A 659 23.80 43.96 -40.10
CA SER A 659 25.01 43.87 -40.92
C SER A 659 25.06 45.04 -41.90
N THR A 660 25.89 46.03 -41.60
CA THR A 660 26.24 47.11 -42.53
C THR A 660 27.01 46.56 -43.72
N ALA A 661 26.39 46.58 -44.91
CA ALA A 661 27.06 46.41 -46.19
C ALA A 661 26.57 47.52 -47.14
N GLY A 662 27.42 48.52 -47.38
CA GLY A 662 27.14 49.58 -48.34
C GLY A 662 27.53 49.17 -49.76
N GLY A 663 26.67 49.46 -50.73
CA GLY A 663 26.90 49.23 -52.16
C GLY A 663 25.97 50.12 -52.99
N GLY A 664 26.48 50.71 -54.07
CA GLY A 664 25.73 51.66 -54.91
C GLY A 664 24.72 51.01 -55.87
N PRO A 665 23.89 51.83 -56.55
CA PRO A 665 22.78 51.35 -57.37
C PRO A 665 23.17 51.04 -58.83
N GLU A 666 22.48 50.05 -59.42
CA GLU A 666 22.45 49.82 -60.87
C GLU A 666 21.04 49.32 -61.28
N ALA A 667 20.61 49.55 -62.53
CA ALA A 667 19.18 49.45 -62.90
C ALA A 667 18.91 48.89 -64.31
N ALA A 668 18.15 47.79 -64.38
CA ALA A 668 17.36 47.32 -65.54
C ALA A 668 16.30 46.32 -65.02
N GLN A 669 15.02 46.70 -64.92
CA GLN A 669 13.92 46.49 -65.89
C GLN A 669 13.33 45.06 -65.99
N PRO A 670 12.01 44.89 -66.26
CA PRO A 670 11.26 43.69 -65.86
C PRO A 670 10.65 42.87 -67.03
N PRO A 671 10.18 41.63 -66.77
CA PRO A 671 9.16 40.98 -67.58
C PRO A 671 7.74 41.43 -67.16
N LEU A 672 6.93 41.84 -68.13
CA LEU A 672 5.49 42.09 -67.94
C LEU A 672 4.69 40.78 -68.00
N PHE A 673 3.70 40.62 -67.13
CA PHE A 673 2.38 40.06 -67.49
C PHE A 673 1.31 40.65 -66.55
N ALA A 674 0.09 40.84 -67.07
CA ALA A 674 -0.90 41.74 -66.47
C ALA A 674 -1.95 41.04 -65.59
N LEU A 675 -2.56 41.84 -64.70
CA LEU A 675 -3.73 41.50 -63.88
C LEU A 675 -5.03 41.47 -64.72
N PRO A 676 -6.18 41.08 -64.16
CA PRO A 676 -6.99 42.09 -63.46
C PRO A 676 -7.38 41.73 -62.01
N VAL A 677 -7.26 42.77 -61.19
CA VAL A 677 -7.76 42.95 -59.83
C VAL A 677 -9.26 42.66 -59.70
N LEU A 678 -9.69 42.15 -58.53
CA LEU A 678 -10.90 42.65 -57.87
C LEU A 678 -10.72 42.65 -56.34
N GLN A 679 -10.87 43.83 -55.76
CA GLN A 679 -10.87 44.14 -54.33
C GLN A 679 -12.11 45.06 -54.08
N PRO A 680 -12.64 45.15 -52.86
CA PRO A 680 -12.20 46.27 -52.02
C PRO A 680 -12.06 45.93 -50.52
N GLU A 681 -11.55 46.91 -49.78
CA GLU A 681 -11.23 46.87 -48.36
C GLU A 681 -12.42 47.23 -47.46
N LEU A 682 -12.22 47.21 -46.13
CA LEU A 682 -12.49 48.36 -45.26
C LEU A 682 -11.79 48.18 -43.89
N GLN A 683 -11.28 49.28 -43.31
CA GLN A 683 -10.88 49.37 -41.89
C GLN A 683 -11.65 50.55 -41.22
N PRO A 684 -11.22 51.17 -40.08
CA PRO A 684 -12.00 51.05 -38.85
C PRO A 684 -12.38 52.41 -38.21
N GLU A 685 -13.19 52.41 -37.14
CA GLU A 685 -13.17 53.45 -36.10
C GLU A 685 -13.61 52.89 -34.72
N ASN A 686 -13.33 53.63 -33.65
CA ASN A 686 -13.63 53.29 -32.25
C ASN A 686 -14.85 54.07 -31.72
N LEU A 687 -15.38 53.70 -30.54
CA LEU A 687 -15.38 54.56 -29.33
C LEU A 687 -16.21 53.98 -28.15
N LEU A 688 -15.58 53.96 -26.97
CA LEU A 688 -16.11 54.12 -25.60
C LEU A 688 -17.20 53.18 -25.00
N ASN A 689 -16.87 52.74 -23.78
CA ASN A 689 -17.69 52.06 -22.75
C ASN A 689 -18.39 53.13 -21.83
N PRO A 690 -19.22 52.83 -20.78
CA PRO A 690 -18.99 51.76 -19.77
C PRO A 690 -20.20 51.19 -18.94
N ILE A 691 -19.86 50.36 -17.92
CA ILE A 691 -20.61 49.96 -16.69
C ILE A 691 -21.57 48.73 -16.77
N CYS A 692 -21.59 47.95 -15.68
CA CYS A 692 -22.28 46.66 -15.42
C CYS A 692 -23.38 46.83 -14.32
N PRO A 693 -24.01 45.81 -13.68
CA PRO A 693 -24.05 44.33 -13.82
C PRO A 693 -25.55 43.87 -14.04
N PRO A 694 -26.17 42.77 -13.51
CA PRO A 694 -25.73 41.54 -12.82
C PRO A 694 -26.33 40.22 -13.40
N ALA A 695 -26.88 39.31 -12.56
CA ALA A 695 -27.38 37.95 -12.83
C ALA A 695 -28.39 37.52 -11.73
N PRO A 696 -28.74 36.23 -11.52
CA PRO A 696 -29.38 35.22 -12.41
C PRO A 696 -30.70 34.63 -11.83
N PHE A 697 -31.52 33.93 -12.63
CA PHE A 697 -32.58 33.01 -12.10
C PHE A 697 -32.93 31.85 -13.05
N CYS A 698 -33.46 30.75 -12.47
CA CYS A 698 -33.85 29.51 -13.16
C CYS A 698 -35.32 29.49 -13.63
N PRO A 699 -35.71 28.48 -14.43
CA PRO A 699 -37.05 27.89 -14.32
C PRO A 699 -37.05 26.35 -14.13
N GLN A 700 -38.13 25.83 -13.53
CA GLN A 700 -38.54 24.42 -13.57
C GLN A 700 -40.00 24.30 -14.08
N PRO A 701 -40.48 23.11 -14.51
CA PRO A 701 -41.68 23.01 -15.35
C PRO A 701 -42.96 22.45 -14.68
N MET A 702 -44.11 22.85 -15.24
CA MET A 702 -45.37 22.09 -15.39
C MET A 702 -45.86 22.36 -16.84
N GLY A 703 -46.59 21.49 -17.57
CA GLY A 703 -47.85 20.80 -17.28
C GLY A 703 -49.03 21.63 -17.85
N SER A 704 -50.02 21.13 -18.62
CA SER A 704 -50.33 19.76 -19.10
C SER A 704 -51.53 19.75 -20.10
N TYR A 705 -51.72 18.64 -20.86
CA TYR A 705 -52.99 18.18 -21.51
C TYR A 705 -53.44 18.76 -22.90
N PRO A 706 -54.37 18.10 -23.67
CA PRO A 706 -54.40 18.04 -25.16
C PRO A 706 -55.77 18.52 -25.76
N PRO A 707 -56.35 18.08 -26.93
CA PRO A 707 -56.72 16.68 -27.34
C PRO A 707 -56.72 16.35 -28.88
N GLY A 708 -57.29 15.18 -29.27
CA GLY A 708 -57.74 14.80 -30.64
C GLY A 708 -56.72 14.00 -31.49
N GLU A 709 -56.86 12.71 -31.84
CA GLU A 709 -57.93 11.86 -32.47
C GLU A 709 -57.86 11.71 -34.00
N SER A 710 -57.62 10.47 -34.48
CA SER A 710 -58.34 9.78 -35.59
C SER A 710 -57.76 8.37 -35.84
N SER A 711 -58.52 7.47 -36.48
CA SER A 711 -58.30 5.99 -36.51
C SER A 711 -58.36 5.40 -37.93
N ILE A 712 -57.98 4.11 -38.12
CA ILE A 712 -58.59 3.13 -39.09
C ILE A 712 -58.04 1.67 -38.94
N SER A 713 -58.80 0.65 -39.40
CA SER A 713 -58.63 -0.83 -39.20
C SER A 713 -58.56 -1.61 -40.55
N THR A 714 -58.37 -2.95 -40.71
CA THR A 714 -58.41 -4.12 -39.78
C THR A 714 -57.21 -5.10 -40.06
N VAL A 715 -57.19 -6.42 -40.32
CA VAL A 715 -58.11 -7.59 -40.58
C VAL A 715 -57.33 -8.87 -40.13
N VAL A 716 -57.77 -9.71 -39.17
CA VAL A 716 -58.44 -11.05 -39.27
C VAL A 716 -57.77 -12.05 -40.27
N THR A 717 -57.29 -13.25 -39.92
CA THR A 717 -58.04 -14.47 -39.47
C THR A 717 -57.34 -15.42 -38.45
N GLU A 718 -58.20 -16.08 -37.66
CA GLU A 718 -58.23 -17.42 -37.00
C GLU A 718 -57.06 -18.44 -37.14
N GLY A 719 -56.81 -19.39 -36.23
CA GLY A 719 -57.48 -19.84 -34.97
C GLY A 719 -56.78 -21.11 -34.40
N LEU A 720 -57.24 -21.90 -33.41
CA LEU A 720 -58.39 -21.84 -32.49
C LEU A 720 -58.25 -22.96 -31.38
N ARG A 721 -58.31 -22.66 -30.06
CA ARG A 721 -59.02 -23.45 -28.98
C ARG A 721 -58.70 -23.06 -27.50
N SER A 722 -59.72 -22.53 -26.81
CA SER A 722 -60.29 -22.95 -25.49
C SER A 722 -59.36 -23.19 -24.27
N SER A 723 -59.51 -22.59 -23.07
CA SER A 723 -60.75 -22.25 -22.31
C SER A 723 -60.46 -21.31 -21.10
N TYR A 724 -61.54 -20.79 -20.49
CA TYR A 724 -61.64 -19.81 -19.38
C TYR A 724 -62.10 -20.46 -18.03
N PRO A 725 -62.45 -19.77 -16.91
CA PRO A 725 -62.46 -18.32 -16.58
C PRO A 725 -61.86 -17.91 -15.21
N SER A 726 -61.86 -16.59 -14.93
CA SER A 726 -61.85 -16.00 -13.57
C SER A 726 -63.25 -15.53 -13.16
N PRO A 727 -63.53 -15.26 -11.87
CA PRO A 727 -63.89 -13.87 -11.51
C PRO A 727 -63.50 -13.43 -10.08
N GLY A 728 -63.65 -12.12 -9.78
CA GLY A 728 -63.89 -11.59 -8.42
C GLY A 728 -65.40 -11.38 -8.18
N PRO A 729 -65.86 -10.39 -7.39
CA PRO A 729 -65.13 -9.37 -6.61
C PRO A 729 -65.76 -9.04 -5.20
N MET A 730 -65.36 -7.91 -4.60
CA MET A 730 -66.09 -7.05 -3.62
C MET A 730 -66.25 -7.44 -2.12
N LEU A 731 -65.60 -6.60 -1.29
CA LEU A 731 -66.11 -5.82 -0.11
C LEU A 731 -66.74 -6.46 1.16
N SER A 732 -66.55 -5.70 2.26
CA SER A 732 -67.33 -5.58 3.52
C SER A 732 -66.97 -6.40 4.77
N SER A 733 -66.90 -5.68 5.91
CA SER A 733 -66.81 -6.13 7.32
C SER A 733 -68.25 -6.19 7.93
N PRO A 734 -68.57 -6.53 9.22
CA PRO A 734 -67.85 -6.21 10.48
C PRO A 734 -67.84 -7.36 11.58
N PRO A 735 -68.25 -7.23 12.87
CA PRO A 735 -67.34 -6.92 14.01
C PRO A 735 -67.47 -7.70 15.37
N LEU A 736 -66.50 -7.45 16.27
CA LEU A 736 -66.58 -7.26 17.76
C LEU A 736 -66.77 -8.44 18.77
N VAL A 737 -66.40 -8.13 20.04
CA VAL A 737 -66.66 -8.84 21.34
C VAL A 737 -65.79 -10.09 21.62
N MET A 738 -65.08 -10.31 22.75
CA MET A 738 -64.81 -9.55 24.01
C MET A 738 -63.41 -9.94 24.59
N ASP A 739 -62.87 -9.15 25.53
CA ASP A 739 -61.69 -9.42 26.38
C ASP A 739 -62.16 -9.64 27.84
N PRO A 740 -61.45 -10.42 28.71
CA PRO A 740 -60.60 -9.75 29.71
C PRO A 740 -59.34 -10.54 30.17
N SER A 741 -58.17 -9.89 30.28
CA SER A 741 -57.56 -9.49 31.58
C SER A 741 -56.06 -9.09 31.58
N VAL A 742 -55.80 -7.77 31.48
CA VAL A 742 -54.96 -6.93 32.39
C VAL A 742 -53.71 -7.58 33.04
N SER A 743 -52.47 -7.17 32.72
CA SER A 743 -51.84 -5.93 33.24
C SER A 743 -50.65 -5.42 32.39
N ARG A 744 -50.33 -4.12 32.41
CA ARG A 744 -49.31 -3.47 31.54
C ARG A 744 -48.73 -2.19 32.15
N CYS A 745 -47.41 -1.95 32.01
CA CYS A 745 -46.70 -0.66 32.15
C CYS A 745 -45.28 -0.76 31.52
N GLN A 746 -44.58 0.29 31.07
CA GLN A 746 -44.99 1.52 30.34
C GLN A 746 -43.74 2.20 29.75
N ASP A 747 -43.79 2.73 28.51
CA ASP A 747 -42.71 3.54 27.91
C ASP A 747 -42.82 5.03 28.29
N PRO A 748 -41.73 5.81 28.17
CA PRO A 748 -41.85 7.24 27.86
C PRO A 748 -40.90 7.74 26.76
N PHE A 749 -41.46 8.46 25.77
CA PHE A 749 -40.75 9.45 24.96
C PHE A 749 -41.73 10.54 24.53
N GLN A 750 -41.46 11.81 24.87
CA GLN A 750 -42.16 12.99 24.35
C GLN A 750 -41.27 14.24 24.34
N ASN A 751 -41.62 15.17 23.45
CA ASN A 751 -41.05 16.50 23.17
C ASN A 751 -42.23 17.35 22.60
N PRO A 752 -42.15 18.68 22.37
CA PRO A 752 -41.11 19.69 22.70
C PRO A 752 -41.70 20.97 23.40
N MET A 753 -40.91 22.05 23.60
CA MET A 753 -41.20 23.46 23.16
C MET A 753 -40.44 24.63 23.87
N SER A 754 -40.06 25.65 23.06
CA SER A 754 -39.94 27.12 23.27
C SER A 754 -39.41 27.81 24.57
N PHE A 755 -38.24 28.48 24.44
CA PHE A 755 -38.00 29.96 24.45
C PHE A 755 -38.42 30.94 25.60
N LEU A 756 -37.58 31.98 25.83
CA LEU A 756 -37.76 33.31 26.51
C LEU A 756 -37.49 33.37 28.06
N PRO A 757 -37.42 34.56 28.76
CA PRO A 757 -36.14 35.27 28.96
C PRO A 757 -35.89 35.99 30.34
N ASN A 758 -34.72 36.64 30.47
CA ASN A 758 -34.36 37.84 31.29
C ASN A 758 -34.75 37.99 32.78
N GLN A 759 -33.75 38.24 33.65
CA GLN A 759 -33.82 39.18 34.79
C GLN A 759 -32.50 39.98 34.99
N PHE A 760 -32.47 41.21 34.45
CA PHE A 760 -32.16 42.52 35.09
C PHE A 760 -31.59 42.57 36.53
N LEU A 761 -30.80 43.58 37.01
CA LEU A 761 -30.43 44.99 36.69
C LEU A 761 -29.09 45.33 37.44
N PRO A 762 -28.50 46.56 37.45
CA PRO A 762 -28.45 47.66 36.47
C PRO A 762 -26.99 48.16 36.14
N GLY A 763 -26.83 49.05 35.15
CA GLY A 763 -25.58 49.79 34.89
C GLY A 763 -25.72 50.80 33.73
N GLU A 764 -25.65 52.10 34.02
CA GLU A 764 -26.10 53.22 33.17
C GLU A 764 -25.28 53.51 31.89
N GLY A 765 -25.88 54.26 30.93
CA GLY A 765 -25.13 55.18 30.04
C GLY A 765 -25.11 54.89 28.52
N PRO A 766 -25.92 55.58 27.68
CA PRO A 766 -25.92 55.41 26.22
C PRO A 766 -25.51 56.67 25.42
N ARG A 767 -24.98 56.52 24.17
CA ARG A 767 -25.55 57.12 22.93
C ARG A 767 -24.77 56.97 21.61
N GLN A 768 -25.57 56.99 20.52
CA GLN A 768 -25.32 57.56 19.17
C GLN A 768 -24.54 56.77 18.10
N LEU A 769 -24.63 57.29 16.87
CA LEU A 769 -24.74 56.55 15.60
C LEU A 769 -24.30 57.41 14.40
N ILE A 770 -23.51 56.83 13.46
CA ILE A 770 -23.46 57.16 11.99
C ILE A 770 -22.86 58.57 11.62
N PRO A 771 -22.24 58.83 10.44
CA PRO A 771 -21.44 58.02 9.50
C PRO A 771 -20.06 58.62 9.09
N GLY A 772 -19.22 57.82 8.40
CA GLY A 772 -18.57 58.24 7.14
C GLY A 772 -17.17 58.88 7.14
N GLY A 773 -16.47 58.74 6.00
CA GLY A 773 -15.16 59.35 5.71
C GLY A 773 -14.08 58.33 5.27
N PRO A 774 -13.32 58.56 4.18
CA PRO A 774 -12.29 57.62 3.68
C PRO A 774 -10.85 57.91 4.19
N SER A 775 -9.99 56.90 3.96
CA SER A 775 -8.51 56.82 4.01
C SER A 775 -7.67 58.11 4.17
N PRO A 776 -6.52 58.00 4.87
CA PRO A 776 -5.27 57.97 4.09
C PRO A 776 -4.30 56.84 4.45
N GLU A 777 -3.30 56.66 3.59
CA GLU A 777 -2.19 55.71 3.70
C GLU A 777 -1.19 56.07 4.81
N PRO A 778 -0.61 55.11 5.54
CA PRO A 778 0.72 55.22 6.12
C PRO A 778 1.80 54.88 5.07
N ARG A 779 2.95 55.55 5.16
CA ARG A 779 4.10 55.39 4.23
C ARG A 779 5.07 54.31 4.70
N ASP A 780 6.02 53.98 3.83
CA ASP A 780 7.19 53.15 4.14
C ASP A 780 7.99 53.71 5.32
N GLU A 781 8.44 52.82 6.22
CA GLU A 781 9.57 53.06 7.12
C GLU A 781 10.71 52.10 6.74
N GLU A 782 11.91 52.63 6.56
CA GLU A 782 13.09 51.84 6.20
C GLU A 782 13.55 50.97 7.37
N MET A 783 13.74 49.67 7.12
CA MET A 783 14.33 48.74 8.10
C MET A 783 15.87 48.69 7.90
N PRO A 784 16.68 48.83 8.96
CA PRO A 784 18.13 48.97 8.83
C PRO A 784 18.83 47.69 8.35
N GLU A 785 19.91 47.86 7.58
CA GLU A 785 20.73 46.75 7.09
C GLU A 785 21.40 45.96 8.23
N LEU A 786 21.41 44.63 8.11
CA LEU A 786 22.21 43.73 8.93
C LEU A 786 23.28 43.08 8.06
N GLY A 787 24.54 43.21 8.49
CA GLY A 787 25.71 42.69 7.75
C GLY A 787 25.80 41.15 7.71
N PRO A 788 26.67 40.60 6.85
CA PRO A 788 26.82 39.17 6.68
C PRO A 788 27.41 38.48 7.92
N PHE A 789 26.89 37.30 8.26
CA PHE A 789 27.40 36.46 9.35
C PHE A 789 28.71 35.77 8.96
N GLU A 790 29.72 35.84 9.84
CA GLU A 790 30.91 34.98 9.77
C GLU A 790 30.63 33.57 10.31
N ALA A 791 31.37 32.58 9.80
CA ALA A 791 31.24 31.18 10.21
C ALA A 791 32.16 30.86 11.41
N ILE A 792 31.59 30.57 12.58
CA ILE A 792 32.34 30.14 13.77
C ILE A 792 32.39 28.62 13.83
N SER A 793 33.60 28.07 13.73
CA SER A 793 33.88 26.64 13.97
C SER A 793 34.55 26.45 15.34
N THR A 794 33.83 25.88 16.30
CA THR A 794 34.41 25.39 17.57
C THR A 794 33.70 24.13 18.05
N ALA A 795 34.47 23.06 18.26
CA ALA A 795 33.99 21.87 18.95
C ALA A 795 34.11 22.07 20.48
N LEU A 796 33.16 21.53 21.24
CA LEU A 796 33.24 21.42 22.70
C LEU A 796 32.67 20.07 23.16
N GLN A 797 33.45 19.36 23.99
CA GLN A 797 33.11 18.06 24.54
C GLN A 797 32.48 18.22 25.93
N SER A 798 31.34 17.57 26.18
CA SER A 798 30.93 17.20 27.54
C SER A 798 29.88 16.08 27.52
N SER A 799 29.99 15.12 28.44
CA SER A 799 29.09 13.96 28.52
C SER A 799 28.22 14.02 29.78
N PRO A 800 26.89 13.87 29.69
CA PRO A 800 26.04 13.63 30.86
C PRO A 800 26.28 12.23 31.42
N ARG A 801 26.42 12.11 32.75
CA ARG A 801 26.37 10.81 33.46
C ARG A 801 24.92 10.40 33.69
N TRP A 802 24.60 9.13 33.45
CA TRP A 802 23.33 8.52 33.83
C TRP A 802 23.44 7.81 35.19
N LEU A 803 22.32 7.78 35.92
CA LEU A 803 22.12 6.90 37.08
C LEU A 803 21.40 5.61 36.62
N PRO A 804 21.63 4.47 37.29
CA PRO A 804 21.05 3.18 36.89
C PRO A 804 19.55 3.08 37.24
N PRO A 805 18.74 2.36 36.44
CA PRO A 805 17.33 2.10 36.75
C PRO A 805 17.19 1.06 37.87
N SER A 806 16.12 1.20 38.68
CA SER A 806 15.72 0.18 39.65
C SER A 806 14.88 -0.92 38.99
N THR A 807 15.01 -2.15 39.48
CA THR A 807 14.26 -3.32 39.00
C THR A 807 12.84 -3.36 39.54
N GLU A 808 11.84 -3.33 38.67
CA GLU A 808 10.57 -4.04 38.85
C GLU A 808 9.86 -4.25 37.50
N LEU A 809 9.17 -5.38 37.33
CA LEU A 809 8.55 -5.83 36.07
C LEU A 809 7.10 -6.26 36.30
N PRO A 810 6.13 -5.72 35.54
CA PRO A 810 4.87 -6.38 35.26
C PRO A 810 4.94 -7.16 33.92
N PRO A 811 4.34 -8.36 33.80
CA PRO A 811 4.42 -9.15 32.57
C PRO A 811 3.41 -8.68 31.51
N GLY A 812 3.90 -8.19 30.36
CA GLY A 812 3.04 -7.77 29.24
C GLY A 812 3.79 -7.56 27.91
N SER A 813 3.42 -8.36 26.91
CA SER A 813 3.50 -8.06 25.46
C SER A 813 4.77 -7.45 24.82
N GLU A 814 5.94 -8.09 24.99
CA GLU A 814 7.09 -7.94 24.05
C GLU A 814 6.64 -8.05 22.57
N PHE A 815 5.60 -8.84 22.29
CA PHE A 815 5.11 -9.12 20.93
C PHE A 815 4.14 -8.06 20.37
N ASP A 816 3.62 -7.17 21.21
CA ASP A 816 2.88 -5.98 20.78
C ASP A 816 3.80 -4.76 20.76
N GLN A 817 4.82 -4.72 21.63
CA GLN A 817 5.98 -3.85 21.47
C GLN A 817 6.65 -4.09 20.09
N PHE A 818 6.84 -5.35 19.67
CA PHE A 818 7.28 -5.72 18.31
C PHE A 818 6.32 -5.28 17.17
N LEU A 819 5.01 -5.18 17.43
CA LEU A 819 4.07 -4.57 16.46
C LEU A 819 4.22 -3.06 16.42
N GLN A 820 4.42 -2.44 17.57
CA GLN A 820 4.62 -1.01 17.72
C GLN A 820 5.94 -0.59 17.05
N GLU A 821 7.01 -1.37 17.21
CA GLU A 821 8.26 -1.26 16.44
C GLU A 821 8.00 -1.32 14.93
N MET A 822 7.32 -2.36 14.41
CA MET A 822 6.92 -2.40 12.99
C MET A 822 5.92 -1.30 12.56
N SER A 823 5.44 -0.46 13.47
CA SER A 823 4.53 0.67 13.22
C SER A 823 5.16 2.05 13.53
N LEU A 824 6.36 2.04 14.12
CA LEU A 824 7.18 3.19 14.53
C LEU A 824 8.52 3.23 13.78
N GLU A 825 8.97 2.13 13.17
CA GLU A 825 10.09 2.16 12.22
C GLU A 825 9.73 3.03 11.02
N ASP A 826 10.46 4.14 10.93
CA ASP A 826 10.31 5.23 9.99
C ASP A 826 10.66 4.79 8.54
N PRO A 827 9.80 5.01 7.52
CA PRO A 827 10.06 4.58 6.14
C PRO A 827 11.22 5.30 5.41
N THR A 828 11.83 6.33 6.04
CA THR A 828 12.62 7.36 5.34
C THR A 828 13.92 6.92 4.67
N LEU A 829 14.52 5.76 5.02
CA LEU A 829 15.90 5.42 4.65
C LEU A 829 16.06 4.11 3.85
N CYS A 830 15.64 4.14 2.58
CA CYS A 830 16.19 3.22 1.57
C CYS A 830 17.67 3.56 1.27
N PRO A 831 18.65 2.68 1.54
CA PRO A 831 20.03 2.93 1.17
C PRO A 831 20.22 2.83 -0.36
N PRO A 832 21.16 3.59 -0.95
CA PRO A 832 21.48 3.48 -2.36
C PRO A 832 22.23 2.17 -2.64
N PHE A 833 21.55 1.19 -3.24
CA PHE A 833 22.19 -0.05 -3.66
C PHE A 833 23.25 0.22 -4.75
N ALA A 834 24.49 -0.16 -4.47
CA ALA A 834 25.57 -0.18 -5.46
C ALA A 834 25.30 -1.27 -6.54
N PRO A 835 25.71 -1.05 -7.80
CA PRO A 835 25.55 -2.05 -8.85
C PRO A 835 26.48 -3.25 -8.62
N PRO A 836 26.07 -4.49 -8.99
CA PRO A 836 26.95 -5.65 -8.93
C PRO A 836 28.10 -5.52 -9.94
N PRO A 837 29.29 -6.08 -9.66
CA PRO A 837 30.44 -6.02 -10.57
C PRO A 837 30.16 -6.80 -11.86
N GLN A 838 30.58 -6.25 -12.99
CA GLN A 838 30.43 -6.90 -14.29
C GLN A 838 31.24 -8.20 -14.36
N ARG A 839 30.56 -9.31 -14.69
CA ARG A 839 31.18 -10.49 -15.31
C ARG A 839 30.38 -10.90 -16.55
N SER A 840 31.10 -11.15 -17.64
CA SER A 840 30.53 -11.53 -18.92
C SER A 840 30.19 -13.02 -18.97
N ALA A 841 28.92 -13.35 -19.22
CA ALA A 841 28.45 -14.48 -20.05
C ALA A 841 26.91 -14.53 -20.08
N TYR A 842 26.31 -14.55 -21.27
CA TYR A 842 24.92 -15.00 -21.47
C TYR A 842 24.90 -16.55 -21.55
N PRO A 843 23.82 -17.23 -21.12
CA PRO A 843 22.65 -17.44 -22.00
C PRO A 843 21.28 -17.00 -21.41
N ASN A 844 20.25 -17.01 -22.26
CA ASN A 844 18.84 -16.70 -21.95
C ASN A 844 18.21 -17.59 -20.86
N PRO A 845 17.20 -17.04 -20.16
CA PRO A 845 15.93 -17.75 -20.01
C PRO A 845 14.71 -16.97 -20.53
N THR A 846 13.64 -17.74 -20.79
CA THR A 846 12.35 -17.40 -21.42
C THR A 846 11.55 -16.22 -20.82
N ALA A 847 10.76 -15.57 -21.68
CA ALA A 847 9.97 -14.38 -21.38
C ALA A 847 8.86 -14.56 -20.34
N SER A 848 8.63 -13.51 -19.53
CA SER A 848 7.47 -13.34 -18.64
C SER A 848 6.38 -12.53 -19.34
N TYR A 849 5.14 -13.03 -19.37
CA TYR A 849 4.01 -12.36 -20.04
C TYR A 849 3.44 -11.19 -19.21
N TRP A 850 3.63 -9.95 -19.67
CA TRP A 850 2.85 -8.78 -19.23
C TRP A 850 2.15 -8.12 -20.42
N GLY A 851 0.92 -8.56 -20.70
CA GLY A 851 0.07 -8.00 -21.74
C GLY A 851 -0.90 -6.96 -21.19
N LEU A 852 -0.51 -5.67 -21.24
CA LEU A 852 -1.44 -4.55 -21.17
C LEU A 852 -1.75 -4.11 -22.60
N GLY A 853 -3.02 -4.20 -23.02
CA GLY A 853 -3.42 -3.95 -24.40
C GLY A 853 -3.56 -2.47 -24.71
N GLU A 854 -2.63 -1.91 -25.47
CA GLU A 854 -2.82 -0.62 -26.13
C GLU A 854 -3.76 -0.79 -27.33
N SER A 855 -4.96 -0.22 -27.25
CA SER A 855 -5.92 -0.19 -28.36
C SER A 855 -5.56 0.93 -29.34
N ARG A 856 -4.66 0.66 -30.28
CA ARG A 856 -4.35 1.56 -31.38
C ARG A 856 -5.39 1.42 -32.50
N TRP A 857 -5.89 2.54 -32.99
CA TRP A 857 -6.77 2.61 -34.15
C TRP A 857 -5.94 2.50 -35.43
N ASP A 858 -6.43 1.74 -36.41
CA ASP A 858 -6.11 1.95 -37.82
C ASP A 858 -7.28 1.45 -38.69
N ASP A 859 -7.83 2.32 -39.53
CA ASP A 859 -8.98 2.06 -40.40
C ASP A 859 -8.49 1.85 -41.84
N SER A 860 -8.56 0.62 -42.38
CA SER A 860 -8.41 0.38 -43.82
C SER A 860 -8.83 -1.03 -44.29
N VAL A 861 -9.12 -1.10 -45.60
CA VAL A 861 -9.42 -2.29 -46.42
C VAL A 861 -10.81 -2.93 -46.21
N ARG A 862 -11.67 -2.75 -47.23
CA ARG A 862 -12.92 -3.52 -47.43
C ARG A 862 -12.65 -4.87 -48.13
N PRO A 863 -13.55 -5.86 -48.02
CA PRO A 863 -13.27 -7.26 -48.40
C PRO A 863 -13.42 -7.55 -49.91
N GLY A 864 -12.82 -8.66 -50.36
CA GLY A 864 -12.96 -9.15 -51.74
C GLY A 864 -12.59 -10.62 -51.94
N HIS A 865 -13.61 -11.47 -52.01
CA HIS A 865 -13.70 -12.75 -52.76
C HIS A 865 -12.89 -14.01 -52.37
N VAL A 866 -13.67 -15.12 -52.33
CA VAL A 866 -13.34 -16.57 -52.27
C VAL A 866 -12.73 -17.05 -50.94
#